data_AF-A0A661SQ22-F1
#
_entry.id   AF-A0A661SQ22-F1
#
_cell.length_a   1.000
_cell.length_b   1.000
_cell.length_c   1.000
_cell.angle_alpha   90.00
_cell.angle_beta   90.00
_cell.angle_gamma   90.00
#
_symmetry.space_group_name_H-M   'P 1'
#
loop_
_entity.id
_entity.type
_entity.pdbx_description
1 polymer ?
#
loop_
_entity_poly.entity_id
_entity_poly.type
_entity_poly.pdbx_seq_one_letter_code
_entity_poly.pdbx_strand_id
1 'polypeptide(L)'
;MARKVHLRHLHELEEHLEVIASGDTWSNRRASCAGCHKTERPLCKTPKGKVCASCATAVFRMVADKEELAAWHFSRFREALSPEGELRSRLTILWRFQEAAELTSKQSPEDVDALRQNLVRNLGYAEPHPLAQRVRQAAHETCVTIGESIVPLLLDMCEADPWQFYANIVLSVGKIAPENAAVQTLMENAAQDTNPKVRGCVLTAISEHDTSWARKIFRALADDADPLVRELIPLVTEAWGKTDRKSQTQTPKVVIETPIETIVEKSYSADTLKKLYLCYLHHFFNENDFVVKGNFSVNKLKKTELVRLLSTVYSDKDLFHELLSHLSEGVRNVLDLLVWDGGEHRVETLRKMFQTEIMKTEEKQKYGKTVSEETIRDEYLLFRFRTHYRYANYTYSLYLPDELRKQFKACLPIPKEADILPFDHIEDTEFVYEDGDQIISQIRLFCSYVQQGHLKFSKNSDKILKTALRQMAGYCNILEFYENKDKALQFMRTQLLTDFLTKAQISESGDPPQELLKQIFHDFFTAKKTKWYEGYKLNGLLYHLKGMHNVRSGYHGQSHEKNERNVRQSLFSLLKKMPPSQWVSAENLLKYSLYRDIDLDIVDRGAAKRYLSFHKKNEGDRKYSYRSYEQVYVTPGLYHEALLKPFFRAVLFLFASFGILDLAYNLPENKVIREKDHEHLSVFDGLKYIRLTGLGAYILGVADDYGKTPDEEVAKITLDENLLIISMEGKDPLLSLVLKKLGDKISENCYKVDYNSFLKTCTTKEEIEQKVALFKDQISADPPRVWQDFLDELLGKVNPLIPKGTMIVYKLKPEKELISLIAKDEILKKYVLKAENYHILVDSIHRSKVKKRLEGFGYFIDRM
;
A
#
# COMPACT_ATOMS: atom_id res chain seq x y z
N MET A 1 9.09 6.16 -16.29
CA MET A 1 9.95 7.31 -16.61
C MET A 1 9.31 8.62 -16.15
N ALA A 2 8.09 8.96 -16.60
CA ALA A 2 7.37 10.19 -16.21
C ALA A 2 7.19 10.41 -14.68
N ARG A 3 6.97 9.35 -13.89
CA ARG A 3 6.79 9.45 -12.42
C ARG A 3 8.09 9.78 -11.65
N LYS A 4 9.23 9.25 -12.11
CA LYS A 4 10.55 9.59 -11.52
C LYS A 4 10.95 11.01 -11.88
N VAL A 5 10.58 11.46 -13.08
CA VAL A 5 10.73 12.86 -13.50
C VAL A 5 9.87 13.76 -12.62
N HIS A 6 8.62 13.40 -12.34
CA HIS A 6 7.74 14.22 -11.50
C HIS A 6 8.25 14.42 -10.06
N LEU A 7 8.64 13.36 -9.34
CA LEU A 7 9.12 13.48 -7.95
C LEU A 7 10.48 14.17 -7.84
N ARG A 8 11.40 13.84 -8.75
CA ARG A 8 12.68 14.56 -8.88
C ARG A 8 12.45 16.03 -9.16
N HIS A 9 11.49 16.35 -10.03
CA HIS A 9 11.12 17.72 -10.34
C HIS A 9 10.50 18.45 -9.14
N LEU A 10 9.70 17.78 -8.31
CA LEU A 10 9.18 18.37 -7.08
C LEU A 10 10.30 18.69 -6.07
N HIS A 11 11.33 17.84 -5.95
CA HIS A 11 12.51 18.14 -5.13
C HIS A 11 13.35 19.29 -5.72
N GLU A 12 13.51 19.34 -7.04
CA GLU A 12 14.20 20.45 -7.72
C GLU A 12 13.45 21.79 -7.60
N LEU A 13 12.17 21.77 -7.22
CA LEU A 13 11.35 22.97 -7.00
C LEU A 13 11.42 23.50 -5.56
N GLU A 14 12.00 22.75 -4.61
CA GLU A 14 12.21 23.16 -3.22
C GLU A 14 13.04 24.46 -3.14
N GLU A 15 14.06 24.58 -3.97
CA GLU A 15 14.92 25.78 -4.10
C GLU A 15 14.20 27.01 -4.70
N HIS A 16 12.94 26.85 -5.12
CA HIS A 16 12.16 27.90 -5.79
C HIS A 16 10.84 28.23 -5.09
N LEU A 17 10.71 27.85 -3.81
CA LEU A 17 9.51 28.16 -3.03
C LEU A 17 9.21 29.67 -2.95
N GLU A 18 10.23 30.51 -2.83
CA GLU A 18 10.03 31.98 -2.83
C GLU A 18 9.42 32.48 -4.13
N VAL A 19 9.84 31.91 -5.27
CA VAL A 19 9.28 32.23 -6.59
C VAL A 19 7.83 31.78 -6.70
N ILE A 20 7.48 30.65 -6.08
CA ILE A 20 6.13 30.12 -6.06
C ILE A 20 5.23 30.93 -5.11
N ALA A 21 5.79 31.44 -4.00
CA ALA A 21 5.09 32.24 -3.00
C ALA A 21 4.83 33.67 -3.47
N SER A 22 5.66 34.25 -4.35
CA SER A 22 5.61 35.67 -4.70
C SER A 22 4.40 36.13 -5.51
N GLY A 23 3.51 35.24 -5.96
CA GLY A 23 2.31 35.58 -6.77
C GLY A 23 2.58 36.07 -8.19
N ASP A 24 3.58 36.92 -8.41
CA ASP A 24 3.89 37.61 -9.68
C ASP A 24 4.29 36.67 -10.82
N THR A 25 4.74 35.47 -10.48
CA THR A 25 5.19 34.47 -11.47
C THR A 25 4.06 33.59 -11.98
N TRP A 26 2.85 33.77 -11.47
CA TRP A 26 1.69 32.97 -11.86
C TRP A 26 0.97 33.52 -13.09
N SER A 27 0.55 32.59 -13.96
CA SER A 27 -0.15 32.92 -15.20
C SER A 27 -1.42 32.07 -15.36
N ASN A 28 -2.51 32.73 -15.79
CA ASN A 28 -3.77 32.06 -16.14
C ASN A 28 -3.78 31.42 -17.54
N ARG A 29 -2.65 31.46 -18.27
CA ARG A 29 -2.53 30.81 -19.58
C ARG A 29 -2.43 29.30 -19.40
N ARG A 30 -3.29 28.54 -20.11
CA ARG A 30 -3.21 27.08 -20.15
C ARG A 30 -1.84 26.65 -20.70
N ALA A 31 -1.12 25.82 -19.96
CA ALA A 31 0.08 25.16 -20.42
C ALA A 31 0.27 23.83 -19.66
N SER A 32 1.23 23.02 -20.10
CA SER A 32 1.57 21.78 -19.40
C SER A 32 2.41 22.09 -18.17
N CYS A 33 2.06 21.48 -17.03
CA CYS A 33 2.84 21.54 -15.81
C CYS A 33 4.13 20.70 -15.96
N ALA A 34 5.29 21.28 -15.69
CA ALA A 34 6.59 20.61 -15.70
C ALA A 34 6.67 19.47 -14.65
N GLY A 35 5.93 19.59 -13.54
CA GLY A 35 5.72 18.50 -12.58
C GLY A 35 4.81 17.38 -13.10
N CYS A 36 3.49 17.61 -13.10
CA CYS A 36 2.52 16.54 -13.36
C CYS A 36 2.15 16.32 -14.84
N HIS A 37 2.71 17.12 -15.76
CA HIS A 37 2.43 17.13 -17.20
C HIS A 37 0.97 17.39 -17.62
N LYS A 38 0.07 17.64 -16.67
CA LYS A 38 -1.31 18.03 -16.95
C LYS A 38 -1.38 19.45 -17.50
N THR A 39 -2.29 19.66 -18.45
CA THR A 39 -2.64 20.99 -18.94
C THR A 39 -3.58 21.65 -17.96
N GLU A 40 -3.09 22.63 -17.20
CA GLU A 40 -3.77 23.25 -16.07
C GLU A 40 -3.69 24.78 -16.17
N ARG A 41 -4.44 25.48 -15.32
CA ARG A 41 -4.28 26.91 -15.03
C ARG A 41 -4.88 27.24 -13.65
N PRO A 42 -4.32 28.19 -12.90
CA PRO A 42 -3.09 28.93 -13.16
C PRO A 42 -1.80 28.10 -12.97
N LEU A 43 -0.70 28.56 -13.56
CA LEU A 43 0.63 27.95 -13.46
C LEU A 43 1.69 28.99 -13.05
N CYS A 44 2.53 28.65 -12.09
CA CYS A 44 3.71 29.43 -11.68
C CYS A 44 4.88 29.19 -12.65
N LYS A 45 5.53 30.24 -13.15
CA LYS A 45 6.76 30.13 -13.95
C LYS A 45 7.97 30.10 -13.02
N THR A 46 8.62 28.95 -12.93
CA THR A 46 9.88 28.78 -12.19
C THR A 46 11.06 28.58 -13.17
N PRO A 47 12.32 28.74 -12.73
CA PRO A 47 13.50 28.40 -13.53
C PRO A 47 13.53 26.94 -14.03
N LYS A 48 12.81 26.03 -13.36
CA LYS A 48 12.71 24.61 -13.75
C LYS A 48 11.52 24.32 -14.68
N GLY A 49 10.59 25.26 -14.85
CA GLY A 49 9.42 25.11 -15.71
C GLY A 49 8.14 25.64 -15.07
N LYS A 50 7.00 25.44 -15.75
CA LYS A 50 5.70 25.90 -15.28
C LYS A 50 5.10 24.91 -14.28
N VAL A 51 4.65 25.34 -13.11
CA VAL A 51 4.17 24.46 -12.03
C VAL A 51 2.72 24.77 -11.69
N CYS A 52 1.84 23.76 -11.59
CA CYS A 52 0.43 23.99 -11.27
C CYS A 52 0.23 24.13 -9.75
N ALA A 53 -0.90 24.71 -9.35
CA ALA A 53 -1.28 24.89 -7.94
C ALA A 53 -1.11 23.61 -7.12
N SER A 54 -1.60 22.47 -7.61
CA SER A 54 -1.50 21.19 -6.91
C SER A 54 -0.05 20.69 -6.74
N CYS A 55 0.81 20.89 -7.75
CA CYS A 55 2.23 20.53 -7.62
C CYS A 55 2.95 21.48 -6.66
N ALA A 56 2.66 22.79 -6.73
CA ALA A 56 3.19 23.77 -5.79
C ALA A 56 2.80 23.44 -4.34
N THR A 57 1.53 23.12 -4.08
CA THR A 57 1.06 22.68 -2.76
C THR A 57 1.81 21.44 -2.27
N ALA A 58 2.08 20.47 -3.15
CA ALA A 58 2.84 19.27 -2.78
C ALA A 58 4.28 19.60 -2.36
N VAL A 59 4.94 20.56 -3.02
CA VAL A 59 6.28 21.02 -2.61
C VAL A 59 6.22 21.74 -1.26
N PHE A 60 5.27 22.66 -1.06
CA PHE A 60 5.09 23.33 0.24
C PHE A 60 4.87 22.34 1.37
N ARG A 61 4.07 21.29 1.15
CA ARG A 61 3.78 20.28 2.18
C ARG A 61 5.01 19.42 2.50
N MET A 62 5.75 19.01 1.47
CA MET A 62 7.01 18.29 1.65
C MET A 62 8.03 19.09 2.46
N VAL A 63 8.08 20.42 2.29
CA VAL A 63 8.98 21.28 3.06
C VAL A 63 8.45 21.50 4.48
N ALA A 64 7.15 21.73 4.65
CA ALA A 64 6.51 21.86 5.96
C ALA A 64 6.77 20.65 6.87
N ASP A 65 6.79 19.43 6.31
CA ASP A 65 7.08 18.20 7.04
C ASP A 65 8.54 18.10 7.53
N LYS A 66 9.47 18.82 6.89
CA LYS A 66 10.91 18.86 7.27
C LYS A 66 11.24 19.98 8.27
N GLU A 67 10.33 20.93 8.49
CA GLU A 67 10.57 22.07 9.39
C GLU A 67 10.67 21.61 10.85
N GLU A 68 11.60 22.18 11.61
CA GLU A 68 11.73 21.91 13.05
C GLU A 68 10.95 22.95 13.84
N LEU A 69 9.66 22.71 14.09
CA LEU A 69 8.79 23.67 14.79
C LEU A 69 9.18 23.89 16.25
N ALA A 70 9.86 22.93 16.89
CA ALA A 70 10.38 23.09 18.24
C ALA A 70 11.40 24.24 18.36
N ALA A 71 12.09 24.59 17.26
CA ALA A 71 13.03 25.71 17.21
C ALA A 71 12.35 27.08 16.98
N TRP A 72 11.02 27.11 16.76
CA TRP A 72 10.28 28.35 16.54
C TRP A 72 9.74 28.89 17.87
N HIS A 73 9.83 30.20 18.04
CA HIS A 73 9.20 30.92 19.14
C HIS A 73 7.72 31.21 18.82
N PHE A 74 6.86 31.28 19.85
CA PHE A 74 5.41 31.48 19.65
C PHE A 74 5.07 32.73 18.82
N SER A 75 5.87 33.80 18.93
CA SER A 75 5.69 35.03 18.13
C SER A 75 5.72 34.76 16.63
N ARG A 76 6.55 33.79 16.19
CA ARG A 76 6.65 33.36 14.78
C ARG A 76 5.43 32.55 14.34
N PHE A 77 4.81 31.75 15.22
CA PHE A 77 3.54 31.07 14.92
C PHE A 77 2.42 32.07 14.73
N ARG A 78 2.36 33.09 15.61
CA ARG A 78 1.38 34.16 15.55
C ARG A 78 1.54 35.00 14.28
N GLU A 79 2.78 35.37 13.95
CA GLU A 79 3.14 36.08 12.71
C GLU A 79 2.81 35.25 11.46
N ALA A 80 3.12 33.95 11.45
CA ALA A 80 2.83 33.08 10.31
C ALA A 80 1.33 33.05 9.95
N LEU A 81 0.44 33.18 10.94
CA LEU A 81 -1.01 33.22 10.72
C LEU A 81 -1.58 34.65 10.65
N SER A 82 -0.79 35.70 10.92
CA SER A 82 -1.22 37.11 10.83
C SER A 82 -1.39 37.53 9.37
N PRO A 83 -1.98 38.70 9.05
CA PRO A 83 -2.06 39.19 7.66
C PRO A 83 -0.69 39.32 6.96
N GLU A 84 0.37 39.62 7.70
CA GLU A 84 1.74 39.81 7.20
C GLU A 84 2.52 38.49 7.02
N GLY A 85 1.96 37.38 7.51
CA GLY A 85 2.60 36.07 7.46
C GLY A 85 2.87 35.55 6.05
N GLU A 86 4.11 35.13 5.79
CA GLU A 86 4.51 34.53 4.53
C GLU A 86 3.72 33.25 4.23
N LEU A 87 3.37 33.05 2.95
CA LEU A 87 2.55 31.92 2.50
C LEU A 87 3.12 30.55 2.92
N ARG A 88 4.46 30.41 2.90
CA ARG A 88 5.15 29.19 3.32
C ARG A 88 4.88 28.89 4.80
N SER A 89 5.25 29.84 5.66
CA SER A 89 5.11 29.73 7.11
C SER A 89 3.65 29.53 7.50
N ARG A 90 2.73 30.27 6.87
CA ARG A 90 1.28 30.14 7.05
C ARG A 90 0.80 28.72 6.79
N LEU A 91 1.11 28.16 5.62
CA LEU A 91 0.69 26.80 5.26
C LEU A 91 1.32 25.73 6.16
N THR A 92 2.59 25.91 6.55
CA THR A 92 3.27 25.03 7.52
C THR A 92 2.52 24.99 8.85
N ILE A 93 2.20 26.16 9.42
CA ILE A 93 1.50 26.23 10.70
C ILE A 93 0.07 25.73 10.60
N LEU A 94 -0.65 25.98 9.51
CA LEU A 94 -1.98 25.41 9.31
C LEU A 94 -1.93 23.87 9.25
N TRP A 95 -1.01 23.27 8.50
CA TRP A 95 -0.92 21.80 8.41
C TRP A 95 -0.42 21.12 9.69
N ARG A 96 0.35 21.83 10.52
CA ARG A 96 0.92 21.34 11.78
C ARG A 96 0.40 22.09 12.99
N PHE A 97 -0.85 22.55 12.91
CA PHE A 97 -1.43 23.45 13.92
C PHE A 97 -1.50 22.83 15.32
N GLN A 98 -1.77 21.52 15.44
CA GLN A 98 -1.82 20.84 16.74
C GLN A 98 -0.46 20.93 17.45
N GLU A 99 0.63 20.63 16.74
CA GLU A 99 1.99 20.75 17.27
C GLU A 99 2.33 22.20 17.62
N ALA A 100 1.99 23.16 16.75
CA ALA A 100 2.19 24.58 17.02
C ALA A 100 1.39 25.06 18.25
N ALA A 101 0.16 24.59 18.43
CA ALA A 101 -0.69 24.90 19.58
C ALA A 101 -0.15 24.26 20.87
N GLU A 102 0.33 23.02 20.81
CA GLU A 102 0.99 22.36 21.95
C GLU A 102 2.26 23.09 22.37
N LEU A 103 3.10 23.47 21.41
CA LEU A 103 4.31 24.26 21.68
C LEU A 103 3.96 25.64 22.24
N THR A 104 2.95 26.30 21.69
CA THR A 104 2.43 27.58 22.21
C THR A 104 1.92 27.41 23.64
N SER A 105 1.17 26.35 23.94
CA SER A 105 0.68 26.08 25.30
C SER A 105 1.79 25.85 26.32
N LYS A 106 2.97 25.40 25.89
CA LYS A 106 4.15 25.20 26.75
C LYS A 106 4.96 26.49 26.91
N GLN A 107 5.02 27.33 25.88
CA GLN A 107 5.84 28.56 25.84
C GLN A 107 5.10 29.81 26.34
N SER A 108 3.83 29.97 25.96
CA SER A 108 2.94 31.10 26.30
C SER A 108 1.47 30.63 26.32
N PRO A 109 1.00 30.01 27.42
CA PRO A 109 -0.36 29.48 27.54
C PRO A 109 -1.46 30.50 27.23
N GLU A 110 -1.25 31.76 27.59
CA GLU A 110 -2.17 32.89 27.38
C GLU A 110 -2.40 33.24 25.91
N ASP A 111 -1.47 32.88 25.02
CA ASP A 111 -1.53 33.22 23.60
C ASP A 111 -2.19 32.13 22.73
N VAL A 112 -2.55 30.98 23.30
CA VAL A 112 -3.17 29.87 22.56
C VAL A 112 -4.50 30.29 21.92
N ASP A 113 -5.30 31.09 22.61
CA ASP A 113 -6.57 31.58 22.07
C ASP A 113 -6.37 32.63 20.97
N ALA A 114 -5.34 33.49 21.10
CA ALA A 114 -4.96 34.41 20.03
C ALA A 114 -4.50 33.65 18.76
N LEU A 115 -3.79 32.53 18.94
CA LEU A 115 -3.40 31.66 17.82
C LEU A 115 -4.62 31.00 17.15
N ARG A 116 -5.61 30.56 17.93
CA ARG A 116 -6.90 30.04 17.41
C ARG A 116 -7.70 31.10 16.66
N GLN A 117 -7.75 32.34 17.16
CA GLN A 117 -8.38 33.45 16.46
C GLN A 117 -7.71 33.70 15.09
N ASN A 118 -6.38 33.67 15.04
CA ASN A 118 -5.66 33.81 13.78
C ASN A 118 -5.91 32.63 12.83
N LEU A 119 -6.00 31.39 13.33
CA LEU A 119 -6.45 30.26 12.53
C LEU A 119 -7.82 30.51 11.90
N VAL A 120 -8.80 30.96 12.69
CA VAL A 120 -10.16 31.23 12.19
C VAL A 120 -10.11 32.29 11.09
N ARG A 121 -9.38 33.40 11.27
CA ARG A 121 -9.22 34.45 10.24
C ARG A 121 -8.68 33.91 8.90
N ASN A 122 -7.89 32.83 8.91
CA ASN A 122 -7.37 32.22 7.69
C ASN A 122 -8.45 31.48 6.85
N LEU A 123 -9.65 31.20 7.41
CA LEU A 123 -10.81 30.78 6.63
C LEU A 123 -11.26 31.86 5.62
N GLY A 124 -10.95 33.12 5.92
CA GLY A 124 -11.25 34.28 5.10
C GLY A 124 -10.11 34.74 4.20
N TYR A 125 -8.98 34.01 4.16
CA TYR A 125 -7.77 34.45 3.46
C TYR A 125 -8.07 34.81 2.00
N ALA A 126 -7.94 36.11 1.68
CA ALA A 126 -8.46 36.71 0.45
C ALA A 126 -7.38 37.34 -0.45
N GLU A 127 -6.10 37.14 -0.13
CA GLU A 127 -5.02 37.63 -0.99
C GLU A 127 -5.18 37.09 -2.43
N PRO A 128 -4.88 37.92 -3.45
CA PRO A 128 -5.00 37.56 -4.86
C PRO A 128 -3.88 36.59 -5.31
N HIS A 129 -3.76 35.46 -4.60
CA HIS A 129 -2.77 34.42 -4.85
C HIS A 129 -3.44 33.13 -5.33
N PRO A 130 -2.90 32.43 -6.35
CA PRO A 130 -3.44 31.15 -6.82
C PRO A 130 -3.56 30.02 -5.78
N LEU A 131 -2.79 30.11 -4.69
CA LEU A 131 -2.85 29.17 -3.56
C LEU A 131 -3.76 29.67 -2.42
N ALA A 132 -4.46 30.80 -2.55
CA ALA A 132 -5.33 31.31 -1.49
C ALA A 132 -6.45 30.32 -1.12
N GLN A 133 -6.98 29.56 -2.10
CA GLN A 133 -7.92 28.49 -1.82
C GLN A 133 -7.32 27.38 -0.95
N ARG A 134 -6.01 27.11 -1.09
CA ARG A 134 -5.31 26.08 -0.30
C ARG A 134 -5.11 26.51 1.14
N VAL A 135 -4.87 27.79 1.38
CA VAL A 135 -4.81 28.36 2.74
C VAL A 135 -6.17 28.19 3.43
N ARG A 136 -7.26 28.60 2.79
CA ARG A 136 -8.62 28.46 3.35
C ARG A 136 -8.98 26.99 3.60
N GLN A 137 -8.62 26.11 2.67
CA GLN A 137 -8.82 24.67 2.82
C GLN A 137 -8.04 24.10 4.02
N ALA A 138 -6.76 24.47 4.18
CA ALA A 138 -5.95 24.02 5.31
C ALA A 138 -6.51 24.54 6.65
N ALA A 139 -6.99 25.79 6.70
CA ALA A 139 -7.64 26.35 7.87
C ALA A 139 -8.96 25.62 8.22
N HIS A 140 -9.77 25.30 7.22
CA HIS A 140 -10.99 24.50 7.40
C HIS A 140 -10.68 23.10 7.94
N GLU A 141 -9.75 22.38 7.31
CA GLU A 141 -9.31 21.04 7.76
C GLU A 141 -8.79 21.07 9.20
N THR A 142 -8.09 22.15 9.57
CA THR A 142 -7.59 22.37 10.92
C THR A 142 -8.73 22.59 11.92
N CYS A 143 -9.69 23.45 11.61
CA CYS A 143 -10.86 23.68 12.46
C CYS A 143 -11.65 22.39 12.70
N VAL A 144 -11.85 21.59 11.64
CA VAL A 144 -12.49 20.27 11.73
C VAL A 144 -11.71 19.31 12.63
N THR A 145 -10.38 19.35 12.55
CA THR A 145 -9.50 18.52 13.39
C THR A 145 -9.56 18.92 14.87
N ILE A 146 -9.74 20.21 15.17
CA ILE A 146 -9.92 20.70 16.55
C ILE A 146 -11.29 20.27 17.11
N GLY A 147 -12.33 20.22 16.28
CA GLY A 147 -13.65 19.74 16.69
C GLY A 147 -14.46 20.77 17.49
N GLU A 148 -15.40 20.32 18.32
CA GLU A 148 -16.43 21.17 18.94
C GLU A 148 -15.88 22.36 19.73
N SER A 149 -14.67 22.26 20.30
CA SER A 149 -14.09 23.32 21.12
C SER A 149 -13.83 24.64 20.38
N ILE A 150 -13.74 24.63 19.03
CA ILE A 150 -13.55 25.86 18.25
C ILE A 150 -14.87 26.48 17.75
N VAL A 151 -16.00 25.79 17.92
CA VAL A 151 -17.32 26.25 17.42
C VAL A 151 -17.76 27.57 18.04
N PRO A 152 -17.63 27.82 19.36
CA PRO A 152 -17.99 29.11 19.94
C PRO A 152 -17.22 30.27 19.28
N LEU A 153 -15.92 30.05 19.02
CA LEU A 153 -15.07 31.05 18.37
C LEU A 153 -15.45 31.27 16.90
N LEU A 154 -15.78 30.20 16.17
CA LEU A 154 -16.24 30.30 14.78
C LEU A 154 -17.57 31.06 14.66
N LEU A 155 -18.49 30.86 15.61
CA LEU A 155 -19.77 31.56 15.64
C LEU A 155 -19.61 33.03 16.05
N ASP A 156 -18.78 33.31 17.06
CA ASP A 156 -18.48 34.67 17.53
C ASP A 156 -17.81 35.53 16.46
N MET A 157 -16.86 34.95 15.72
CA MET A 157 -16.13 35.64 14.65
C MET A 157 -16.85 35.61 13.29
N CYS A 158 -18.09 35.13 13.21
CA CYS A 158 -18.77 34.95 11.94
C CYS A 158 -19.21 36.30 11.33
N GLU A 159 -18.57 36.70 10.24
CA GLU A 159 -18.90 37.90 9.47
C GLU A 159 -19.33 37.53 8.05
N ALA A 160 -20.31 38.24 7.50
CA ALA A 160 -20.86 37.99 6.17
C ALA A 160 -19.91 38.41 5.02
N ASP A 161 -19.05 39.39 5.27
CA ASP A 161 -18.05 39.91 4.33
C ASP A 161 -16.64 39.72 4.93
N PRO A 162 -15.65 39.19 4.19
CA PRO A 162 -15.73 38.68 2.82
C PRO A 162 -16.54 37.37 2.75
N TRP A 163 -17.29 37.17 1.65
CA TRP A 163 -18.14 35.98 1.48
C TRP A 163 -17.36 34.66 1.61
N GLN A 164 -16.05 34.65 1.31
CA GLN A 164 -15.17 33.49 1.52
C GLN A 164 -15.06 33.12 2.99
N PHE A 165 -14.96 34.11 3.88
CA PHE A 165 -14.87 33.89 5.31
C PHE A 165 -16.19 33.30 5.83
N TYR A 166 -17.30 33.95 5.49
CA TYR A 166 -18.65 33.47 5.79
C TYR A 166 -18.88 32.03 5.32
N ALA A 167 -18.62 31.76 4.04
CA ALA A 167 -18.82 30.44 3.43
C ALA A 167 -17.98 29.34 4.11
N ASN A 168 -16.71 29.63 4.44
CA ASN A 168 -15.82 28.65 5.07
C ASN A 168 -16.12 28.47 6.56
N ILE A 169 -16.65 29.48 7.26
CA ILE A 169 -17.20 29.30 8.62
C ILE A 169 -18.41 28.38 8.55
N VAL A 170 -19.39 28.68 7.69
CA VAL A 170 -20.61 27.85 7.49
C VAL A 170 -20.24 26.39 7.20
N LEU A 171 -19.27 26.16 6.30
CA LEU A 171 -18.77 24.83 5.97
C LEU A 171 -18.09 24.15 7.18
N SER A 172 -17.30 24.90 7.96
CA SER A 172 -16.57 24.36 9.11
C SER A 172 -17.51 24.00 10.26
N VAL A 173 -18.36 24.94 10.70
CA VAL A 173 -19.31 24.68 11.80
C VAL A 173 -20.31 23.60 11.41
N GLY A 174 -20.69 23.52 10.14
CA GLY A 174 -21.59 22.50 9.65
C GLY A 174 -21.04 21.09 9.67
N LYS A 175 -19.72 20.97 9.50
CA LYS A 175 -19.04 19.69 9.62
C LYS A 175 -18.74 19.31 11.07
N ILE A 176 -18.52 20.30 11.93
CA ILE A 176 -18.11 20.09 13.32
C ILE A 176 -19.32 19.83 14.23
N ALA A 177 -20.34 20.69 14.17
CA ALA A 177 -21.47 20.68 15.10
C ALA A 177 -22.81 20.97 14.37
N PRO A 178 -23.24 20.10 13.44
CA PRO A 178 -24.46 20.27 12.64
C PRO A 178 -25.75 20.32 13.46
N GLU A 179 -25.76 19.70 14.65
CA GLU A 179 -26.94 19.65 15.53
C GLU A 179 -27.04 20.84 16.50
N ASN A 180 -26.07 21.77 16.48
CA ASN A 180 -26.13 22.97 17.29
C ASN A 180 -27.15 23.98 16.72
N ALA A 181 -28.06 24.48 17.55
CA ALA A 181 -29.15 25.37 17.11
C ALA A 181 -28.66 26.67 16.46
N ALA A 182 -27.57 27.26 16.95
CA ALA A 182 -26.97 28.46 16.35
C ALA A 182 -26.35 28.14 14.98
N VAL A 183 -25.75 26.95 14.82
CA VAL A 183 -25.20 26.47 13.55
C VAL A 183 -26.31 26.21 12.53
N GLN A 184 -27.41 25.59 12.93
CA GLN A 184 -28.57 25.37 12.05
C GLN A 184 -29.17 26.69 11.58
N THR A 185 -29.34 27.65 12.49
CA THR A 185 -29.82 29.00 12.16
C THR A 185 -28.88 29.68 11.15
N LEU A 186 -27.57 29.58 11.37
CA LEU A 186 -26.56 30.11 10.45
C LEU A 186 -26.66 29.46 9.06
N MET A 187 -26.84 28.15 8.98
CA MET A 187 -27.02 27.43 7.70
C MET A 187 -28.31 27.81 6.97
N GLU A 188 -29.42 27.96 7.68
CA GLU A 188 -30.70 28.39 7.09
C GLU A 188 -30.56 29.79 6.49
N ASN A 189 -29.87 30.71 7.18
CA ASN A 189 -29.55 32.04 6.67
C ASN A 189 -28.62 31.97 5.45
N ALA A 190 -27.54 31.17 5.53
CA ALA A 190 -26.59 30.98 4.42
C ALA A 190 -27.22 30.32 3.19
N ALA A 191 -28.25 29.50 3.35
CA ALA A 191 -29.00 28.91 2.25
C ALA A 191 -29.80 29.94 1.44
N GLN A 192 -30.09 31.10 2.03
CA GLN A 192 -30.77 32.22 1.37
C GLN A 192 -29.82 33.31 0.90
N ASP A 193 -28.50 33.11 1.06
CA ASP A 193 -27.50 34.11 0.71
C ASP A 193 -27.53 34.45 -0.78
N THR A 194 -27.34 35.72 -1.13
CA THR A 194 -27.32 36.17 -2.52
C THR A 194 -26.19 35.54 -3.34
N ASN A 195 -25.08 35.14 -2.69
CA ASN A 195 -23.92 34.55 -3.34
C ASN A 195 -24.09 33.03 -3.52
N PRO A 196 -24.09 32.53 -4.77
CA PRO A 196 -24.29 31.09 -5.06
C PRO A 196 -23.18 30.21 -4.47
N LYS A 197 -21.98 30.74 -4.22
CA LYS A 197 -20.88 29.96 -3.62
C LYS A 197 -21.10 29.71 -2.13
N VAL A 198 -21.78 30.63 -1.43
CA VAL A 198 -22.18 30.44 -0.03
C VAL A 198 -23.23 29.34 0.03
N ARG A 199 -24.27 29.42 -0.80
CA ARG A 199 -25.33 28.39 -0.92
C ARG A 199 -24.75 27.01 -1.30
N GLY A 200 -23.77 26.97 -2.20
CA GLY A 200 -23.06 25.72 -2.54
C GLY A 200 -22.24 25.13 -1.37
N CYS A 201 -21.68 25.97 -0.49
CA CYS A 201 -21.02 25.50 0.73
C CYS A 201 -22.02 24.89 1.72
N VAL A 202 -23.25 25.44 1.81
CA VAL A 202 -24.33 24.85 2.61
C VAL A 202 -24.66 23.43 2.11
N LEU A 203 -24.83 23.24 0.79
CA LEU A 203 -25.04 21.91 0.21
C LEU A 203 -23.90 20.94 0.54
N THR A 204 -22.65 21.43 0.49
CA THR A 204 -21.48 20.63 0.84
C THR A 204 -21.48 20.25 2.32
N ALA A 205 -21.83 21.19 3.20
CA ALA A 205 -21.89 20.96 4.65
C ALA A 205 -22.97 19.93 5.03
N ILE A 206 -24.17 20.03 4.45
CA ILE A 206 -25.27 19.10 4.76
C ILE A 206 -25.11 17.73 4.07
N SER A 207 -24.17 17.57 3.13
CA SER A 207 -24.01 16.35 2.34
C SER A 207 -23.76 15.09 3.17
N GLU A 208 -23.22 15.25 4.39
CA GLU A 208 -22.95 14.16 5.33
C GLU A 208 -24.06 13.98 6.40
N HIS A 209 -25.13 14.80 6.35
CA HIS A 209 -26.18 14.88 7.37
C HIS A 209 -27.59 14.78 6.76
N ASP A 210 -28.18 13.57 6.82
CA ASP A 210 -29.52 13.31 6.28
C ASP A 210 -30.63 13.45 7.34
N THR A 211 -30.81 14.66 7.86
CA THR A 211 -31.80 15.00 8.91
C THR A 211 -33.00 15.75 8.35
N SER A 212 -34.06 15.88 9.14
CA SER A 212 -35.27 16.61 8.72
C SER A 212 -35.00 18.07 8.37
N TRP A 213 -34.15 18.76 9.13
CA TRP A 213 -33.76 20.15 8.89
C TRP A 213 -32.83 20.27 7.67
N ALA A 214 -31.88 19.36 7.49
CA ALA A 214 -31.00 19.34 6.31
C ALA A 214 -31.79 19.04 5.02
N ARG A 215 -32.74 18.10 5.05
CA ARG A 215 -33.67 17.82 3.95
C ARG A 215 -34.52 19.04 3.57
N LYS A 216 -34.90 19.88 4.54
CA LYS A 216 -35.63 21.13 4.30
C LYS A 216 -34.75 22.11 3.50
N ILE A 217 -33.50 22.32 3.92
CA ILE A 217 -32.53 23.16 3.19
C ILE A 217 -32.23 22.62 1.79
N PHE A 218 -31.98 21.31 1.68
CA PHE A 218 -31.73 20.67 0.39
C PHE A 218 -32.87 20.84 -0.60
N ARG A 219 -34.13 20.67 -0.18
CA ARG A 219 -35.30 20.91 -1.04
C ARG A 219 -35.39 22.36 -1.48
N ALA A 220 -35.07 23.30 -0.61
CA ALA A 220 -35.05 24.73 -0.96
C ALA A 220 -33.99 25.06 -2.02
N LEU A 221 -32.85 24.36 -2.00
CA LEU A 221 -31.73 24.56 -2.95
C LEU A 221 -31.77 23.62 -4.17
N ALA A 222 -32.64 22.63 -4.22
CA ALA A 222 -32.74 21.66 -5.31
C ALA A 222 -33.09 22.32 -6.65
N ASP A 223 -33.93 23.35 -6.60
CA ASP A 223 -34.37 24.14 -7.74
C ASP A 223 -33.70 25.53 -7.81
N ASP A 224 -32.49 25.68 -7.24
CA ASP A 224 -31.78 26.97 -7.21
C ASP A 224 -31.60 27.58 -8.61
N ALA A 225 -31.79 28.90 -8.71
CA ALA A 225 -31.66 29.62 -9.97
C ALA A 225 -30.25 29.51 -10.58
N ASP A 226 -29.22 29.42 -9.75
CA ASP A 226 -27.83 29.34 -10.20
C ASP A 226 -27.44 27.90 -10.56
N PRO A 227 -26.98 27.64 -11.80
CA PRO A 227 -26.54 26.30 -12.21
C PRO A 227 -25.43 25.69 -11.34
N LEU A 228 -24.53 26.50 -10.76
CA LEU A 228 -23.42 26.02 -9.94
C LEU A 228 -23.90 25.37 -8.64
N VAL A 229 -25.04 25.80 -8.11
CA VAL A 229 -25.66 25.21 -6.92
C VAL A 229 -26.35 23.89 -7.30
N ARG A 230 -27.08 23.87 -8.42
CA ARG A 230 -27.77 22.67 -8.92
C ARG A 230 -26.81 21.53 -9.29
N GLU A 231 -25.61 21.84 -9.77
CA GLU A 231 -24.58 20.83 -10.07
C GLU A 231 -24.13 20.02 -8.83
N LEU A 232 -24.33 20.54 -7.61
CA LEU A 232 -23.96 19.86 -6.37
C LEU A 232 -25.07 18.92 -5.84
N ILE A 233 -26.31 19.05 -6.34
CA ILE A 233 -27.46 18.26 -5.90
C ILE A 233 -27.28 16.74 -6.08
N PRO A 234 -26.76 16.24 -7.22
CA PRO A 234 -26.48 14.81 -7.38
C PRO A 234 -25.46 14.27 -6.36
N LEU A 235 -24.48 15.10 -5.95
CA LEU A 235 -23.45 14.70 -4.99
C LEU A 235 -24.04 14.52 -3.58
N VAL A 236 -24.91 15.43 -3.15
CA VAL A 236 -25.62 15.32 -1.87
C VAL A 236 -26.58 14.13 -1.88
N THR A 237 -27.31 13.93 -2.99
CA THR A 237 -28.23 12.79 -3.15
C THR A 237 -27.48 11.45 -3.08
N GLU A 238 -26.31 11.36 -3.71
CA GLU A 238 -25.45 10.17 -3.63
C GLU A 238 -24.87 9.97 -2.22
N ALA A 239 -24.52 11.05 -1.52
CA ALA A 239 -24.01 11.00 -0.16
C ALA A 239 -25.08 10.57 0.86
N TRP A 240 -26.29 11.10 0.80
CA TRP A 240 -27.40 10.68 1.66
C TRP A 240 -27.84 9.25 1.40
N GLY A 241 -27.84 8.80 0.14
CA GLY A 241 -28.01 7.38 -0.20
C GLY A 241 -26.96 6.44 0.42
N LYS A 242 -25.80 6.97 0.85
CA LYS A 242 -24.77 6.25 1.62
C LYS A 242 -24.88 6.46 3.14
N THR A 243 -25.54 7.53 3.60
CA THR A 243 -25.66 7.93 5.01
C THR A 243 -26.82 7.23 5.71
N ASP A 244 -27.91 6.94 4.98
CA ASP A 244 -28.97 5.99 5.39
C ASP A 244 -28.41 4.59 5.72
N ARG A 245 -27.20 4.25 5.25
CA ARG A 245 -26.49 3.01 5.59
C ARG A 245 -25.60 3.11 6.86
N LYS A 246 -25.34 4.32 7.39
CA LYS A 246 -24.37 4.58 8.49
C LYS A 246 -25.00 4.96 9.85
N SER A 247 -26.26 5.40 9.94
CA SER A 247 -26.90 5.87 11.19
C SER A 247 -27.38 4.78 12.16
N GLN A 248 -27.08 3.50 11.91
CA GLN A 248 -27.36 2.42 12.87
C GLN A 248 -26.05 1.84 13.40
N THR A 249 -25.67 2.23 14.62
CA THR A 249 -24.65 1.53 15.42
C THR A 249 -25.31 0.93 16.65
N GLN A 250 -25.10 -0.38 16.84
CA GLN A 250 -25.22 -1.17 18.08
C GLN A 250 -26.57 -1.16 18.83
N THR A 251 -27.49 -1.93 18.29
CA THR A 251 -28.29 -2.97 18.98
C THR A 251 -28.58 -4.03 17.89
N PRO A 252 -28.84 -5.31 18.20
CA PRO A 252 -28.70 -6.41 17.24
C PRO A 252 -29.45 -6.11 15.94
N LYS A 253 -28.70 -5.86 14.84
CA LYS A 253 -29.28 -5.39 13.58
C LYS A 253 -30.11 -6.49 12.95
N VAL A 254 -31.43 -6.29 12.93
CA VAL A 254 -32.28 -6.83 11.88
C VAL A 254 -32.02 -5.97 10.64
N VAL A 255 -31.47 -6.60 9.60
CA VAL A 255 -31.17 -5.99 8.29
C VAL A 255 -32.50 -5.64 7.62
N ILE A 256 -32.75 -4.37 7.29
CA ILE A 256 -33.83 -4.02 6.36
C ILE A 256 -33.28 -4.23 4.95
N GLU A 257 -33.65 -5.34 4.34
CA GLU A 257 -33.23 -5.74 2.99
C GLU A 257 -33.76 -4.75 1.95
N THR A 258 -32.92 -4.34 0.97
CA THR A 258 -33.41 -3.57 -0.19
C THR A 258 -34.43 -4.44 -0.92
N PRO A 259 -35.66 -3.96 -1.20
CA PRO A 259 -36.68 -4.80 -1.83
C PRO A 259 -36.15 -5.38 -3.13
N ILE A 260 -36.27 -6.70 -3.28
CA ILE A 260 -35.74 -7.42 -4.44
C ILE A 260 -36.25 -6.85 -5.78
N GLU A 261 -37.46 -6.31 -5.80
CA GLU A 261 -38.03 -5.63 -6.97
C GLU A 261 -37.14 -4.50 -7.45
N THR A 262 -36.59 -3.70 -6.54
CA THR A 262 -35.65 -2.62 -6.88
C THR A 262 -34.35 -3.17 -7.44
N ILE A 263 -33.87 -4.30 -6.92
CA ILE A 263 -32.63 -4.95 -7.38
C ILE A 263 -32.83 -5.50 -8.80
N VAL A 264 -33.94 -6.22 -9.02
CA VAL A 264 -34.32 -6.79 -10.33
C VAL A 264 -34.55 -5.68 -11.35
N GLU A 265 -35.26 -4.61 -10.98
CA GLU A 265 -35.55 -3.49 -11.86
C GLU A 265 -34.27 -2.80 -12.35
N LYS A 266 -33.30 -2.58 -11.45
CA LYS A 266 -32.00 -1.96 -11.79
C LYS A 266 -31.11 -2.92 -12.58
N SER A 267 -31.20 -4.21 -12.28
CA SER A 267 -30.29 -5.21 -12.85
C SER A 267 -30.70 -5.60 -14.25
N TYR A 268 -31.99 -5.85 -14.54
CA TYR A 268 -32.43 -6.47 -15.79
C TYR A 268 -33.14 -5.47 -16.73
N SER A 269 -32.89 -5.62 -18.04
CA SER A 269 -33.62 -4.88 -19.07
C SER A 269 -34.97 -5.55 -19.36
N ALA A 270 -35.91 -4.82 -19.94
CA ALA A 270 -37.19 -5.39 -20.37
C ALA A 270 -37.02 -6.56 -21.36
N ASP A 271 -36.09 -6.45 -22.31
CA ASP A 271 -35.79 -7.53 -23.27
C ASP A 271 -35.27 -8.79 -22.55
N THR A 272 -34.32 -8.62 -21.63
CA THR A 272 -33.82 -9.74 -20.83
C THR A 272 -34.93 -10.40 -20.03
N LEU A 273 -35.78 -9.62 -19.36
CA LEU A 273 -36.88 -10.17 -18.56
C LEU A 273 -37.90 -10.95 -19.42
N LYS A 274 -38.18 -10.49 -20.65
CA LYS A 274 -39.04 -11.22 -21.60
C LYS A 274 -38.44 -12.57 -21.99
N LYS A 275 -37.12 -12.60 -22.26
CA LYS A 275 -36.40 -13.86 -22.55
C LYS A 275 -36.41 -14.79 -21.35
N LEU A 276 -36.18 -14.26 -20.14
CA LEU A 276 -36.28 -15.05 -18.90
C LEU A 276 -37.68 -15.59 -18.66
N TYR A 277 -38.72 -14.87 -19.04
CA TYR A 277 -40.09 -15.39 -18.99
C TYR A 277 -40.23 -16.62 -19.89
N LEU A 278 -39.79 -16.53 -21.13
CA LEU A 278 -39.85 -17.64 -22.08
C LEU A 278 -38.98 -18.83 -21.66
N CYS A 279 -37.83 -18.59 -21.04
CA CYS A 279 -36.95 -19.67 -20.58
C CYS A 279 -37.44 -20.33 -19.28
N TYR A 280 -37.94 -19.54 -18.32
CA TYR A 280 -38.15 -20.01 -16.95
C TYR A 280 -39.49 -19.59 -16.35
N LEU A 281 -39.89 -18.32 -16.46
CA LEU A 281 -41.06 -17.83 -15.69
C LEU A 281 -42.41 -18.33 -16.21
N HIS A 282 -42.50 -18.79 -17.46
CA HIS A 282 -43.73 -19.35 -18.03
C HIS A 282 -44.19 -20.65 -17.34
N HIS A 283 -43.30 -21.32 -16.59
CA HIS A 283 -43.66 -22.47 -15.75
C HIS A 283 -44.47 -22.06 -14.51
N PHE A 284 -44.27 -20.83 -14.03
CA PHE A 284 -44.88 -20.31 -12.80
C PHE A 284 -46.12 -19.45 -13.07
N PHE A 285 -46.10 -18.73 -14.18
CA PHE A 285 -47.15 -17.78 -14.55
C PHE A 285 -47.64 -18.08 -15.97
N ASN A 286 -48.94 -18.23 -16.12
CA ASN A 286 -49.62 -18.54 -17.38
C ASN A 286 -50.38 -17.31 -17.90
N GLU A 287 -50.96 -17.45 -19.09
CA GLU A 287 -51.67 -16.34 -19.76
C GLU A 287 -52.87 -15.78 -18.97
N ASN A 288 -53.49 -16.58 -18.10
CA ASN A 288 -54.63 -16.15 -17.28
C ASN A 288 -54.22 -15.25 -16.11
N ASP A 289 -52.94 -15.21 -15.76
CA ASP A 289 -52.41 -14.34 -14.70
C ASP A 289 -52.30 -12.86 -15.15
N PHE A 290 -52.59 -12.57 -16.43
CA PHE A 290 -52.40 -11.25 -17.02
C PHE A 290 -53.66 -10.68 -17.64
N VAL A 291 -53.96 -9.42 -17.33
CA VAL A 291 -55.08 -8.68 -17.95
C VAL A 291 -54.59 -8.03 -19.25
N VAL A 292 -54.58 -8.79 -20.35
CA VAL A 292 -54.14 -8.31 -21.68
C VAL A 292 -55.30 -8.29 -22.67
N LYS A 293 -55.45 -7.22 -23.48
CA LYS A 293 -56.44 -7.16 -24.56
C LYS A 293 -55.97 -8.00 -25.78
N GLY A 294 -56.79 -8.95 -26.21
CA GLY A 294 -56.51 -9.87 -27.33
C GLY A 294 -55.51 -10.97 -26.98
N ASN A 295 -55.00 -11.71 -27.99
CA ASN A 295 -54.09 -12.85 -27.75
C ASN A 295 -52.88 -12.48 -26.90
N PHE A 296 -52.57 -13.33 -25.92
CA PHE A 296 -51.44 -13.14 -25.02
C PHE A 296 -50.11 -13.14 -25.79
N SER A 297 -49.22 -12.24 -25.40
CA SER A 297 -47.84 -12.20 -25.87
C SER A 297 -46.98 -11.53 -24.82
N VAL A 298 -45.87 -12.18 -24.44
CA VAL A 298 -44.89 -11.63 -23.48
C VAL A 298 -44.39 -10.24 -23.89
N ASN A 299 -44.42 -9.93 -25.20
CA ASN A 299 -44.02 -8.62 -25.72
C ASN A 299 -44.94 -7.48 -25.29
N LYS A 300 -46.19 -7.76 -24.94
CA LYS A 300 -47.19 -6.80 -24.46
C LYS A 300 -47.04 -6.46 -22.97
N LEU A 301 -46.29 -7.25 -22.20
CA LEU A 301 -46.06 -7.01 -20.77
C LEU A 301 -45.11 -5.82 -20.56
N LYS A 302 -45.42 -4.98 -19.56
CA LYS A 302 -44.58 -3.86 -19.13
C LYS A 302 -43.39 -4.38 -18.33
N LYS A 303 -42.29 -3.61 -18.33
CA LYS A 303 -41.11 -3.93 -17.51
C LYS A 303 -41.47 -4.12 -16.04
N THR A 304 -42.33 -3.25 -15.50
CA THR A 304 -42.77 -3.31 -14.09
C THR A 304 -43.49 -4.61 -13.75
N GLU A 305 -44.28 -5.16 -14.67
CA GLU A 305 -44.96 -6.45 -14.48
C GLU A 305 -43.95 -7.59 -14.45
N LEU A 306 -43.03 -7.62 -15.43
CA LEU A 306 -41.98 -8.63 -15.50
C LEU A 306 -41.00 -8.60 -14.32
N VAL A 307 -40.70 -7.39 -13.80
CA VAL A 307 -39.91 -7.22 -12.58
C VAL A 307 -40.62 -7.89 -11.41
N ARG A 308 -41.93 -7.67 -11.23
CA ARG A 308 -42.71 -8.29 -10.16
C ARG A 308 -42.69 -9.82 -10.26
N LEU A 309 -42.86 -10.38 -11.46
CA LEU A 309 -42.83 -11.84 -11.67
C LEU A 309 -41.49 -12.44 -11.22
N LEU A 310 -40.37 -11.93 -11.75
CA LEU A 310 -39.04 -12.46 -11.41
C LEU A 310 -38.72 -12.24 -9.93
N SER A 311 -39.11 -11.10 -9.38
CA SER A 311 -38.90 -10.78 -7.96
C SER A 311 -39.72 -11.68 -7.04
N THR A 312 -40.94 -12.07 -7.46
CA THR A 312 -41.78 -13.04 -6.74
C THR A 312 -41.06 -14.38 -6.64
N VAL A 313 -40.58 -14.90 -7.77
CA VAL A 313 -39.84 -16.19 -7.82
C VAL A 313 -38.55 -16.14 -7.01
N TYR A 314 -37.82 -15.03 -7.03
CA TYR A 314 -36.59 -14.89 -6.26
C TYR A 314 -36.81 -14.64 -4.75
N SER A 315 -37.97 -14.12 -4.34
CA SER A 315 -38.29 -13.83 -2.92
C SER A 315 -38.84 -15.03 -2.19
N ASP A 316 -39.65 -15.83 -2.88
CA ASP A 316 -40.28 -16.99 -2.29
C ASP A 316 -39.33 -18.19 -2.36
N LYS A 317 -39.08 -18.81 -1.20
CA LYS A 317 -38.14 -19.91 -1.09
C LYS A 317 -38.57 -21.11 -1.93
N ASP A 318 -39.86 -21.44 -1.95
CA ASP A 318 -40.36 -22.63 -2.64
C ASP A 318 -40.35 -22.42 -4.16
N LEU A 319 -40.80 -21.24 -4.62
CA LEU A 319 -40.72 -20.88 -6.04
C LEU A 319 -39.27 -20.82 -6.53
N PHE A 320 -38.34 -20.33 -5.71
CA PHE A 320 -36.92 -20.34 -6.06
C PHE A 320 -36.36 -21.75 -6.16
N HIS A 321 -36.72 -22.67 -5.25
CA HIS A 321 -36.31 -24.07 -5.34
C HIS A 321 -36.87 -24.76 -6.59
N GLU A 322 -38.12 -24.49 -6.94
CA GLU A 322 -38.71 -24.96 -8.18
C GLU A 322 -37.96 -24.40 -9.40
N LEU A 323 -37.58 -23.12 -9.40
CA LEU A 323 -36.76 -22.53 -10.46
C LEU A 323 -35.43 -23.28 -10.61
N LEU A 324 -34.75 -23.60 -9.52
CA LEU A 324 -33.50 -24.38 -9.53
C LEU A 324 -33.67 -25.75 -10.18
N SER A 325 -34.84 -26.38 -10.05
CA SER A 325 -35.14 -27.68 -10.67
C SER A 325 -35.29 -27.61 -12.19
N HIS A 326 -35.61 -26.42 -12.72
CA HIS A 326 -35.72 -26.16 -14.17
C HIS A 326 -34.41 -25.68 -14.81
N LEU A 327 -33.37 -25.37 -14.02
CA LEU A 327 -32.08 -24.96 -14.56
C LEU A 327 -31.31 -26.16 -15.13
N SER A 328 -30.70 -25.99 -16.30
CA SER A 328 -29.75 -26.97 -16.82
C SER A 328 -28.53 -27.08 -15.91
N GLU A 329 -27.83 -28.23 -15.95
CA GLU A 329 -26.63 -28.47 -15.14
C GLU A 329 -25.58 -27.36 -15.34
N GLY A 330 -25.37 -26.91 -16.58
CA GLY A 330 -24.44 -25.82 -16.89
C GLY A 330 -24.84 -24.48 -16.25
N VAL A 331 -26.12 -24.11 -16.30
CA VAL A 331 -26.63 -22.89 -15.66
C VAL A 331 -26.53 -23.00 -14.14
N ARG A 332 -26.85 -24.16 -13.56
CA ARG A 332 -26.77 -24.40 -12.12
C ARG A 332 -25.34 -24.31 -11.59
N ASN A 333 -24.38 -24.91 -12.27
CA ASN A 333 -22.96 -24.83 -11.90
C ASN A 333 -22.44 -23.38 -11.93
N VAL A 334 -22.85 -22.58 -12.93
CA VAL A 334 -22.51 -21.15 -13.00
C VAL A 334 -23.21 -20.37 -11.88
N LEU A 335 -24.48 -20.67 -11.56
CA LEU A 335 -25.20 -20.04 -10.45
C LEU A 335 -24.48 -20.30 -9.12
N ASP A 336 -24.13 -21.55 -8.83
CA ASP A 336 -23.45 -21.93 -7.59
C ASP A 336 -22.11 -21.19 -7.45
N LEU A 337 -21.30 -21.16 -8.51
CA LEU A 337 -20.05 -20.39 -8.54
C LEU A 337 -20.29 -18.89 -8.29
N LEU A 338 -21.26 -18.28 -8.99
CA LEU A 338 -21.53 -16.85 -8.87
C LEU A 338 -22.14 -16.48 -7.52
N VAL A 339 -22.91 -17.35 -6.88
CA VAL A 339 -23.47 -17.10 -5.55
C VAL A 339 -22.40 -17.23 -4.48
N TRP A 340 -21.69 -18.36 -4.45
CA TRP A 340 -20.74 -18.68 -3.38
C TRP A 340 -19.40 -17.97 -3.56
N ASP A 341 -18.71 -18.15 -4.68
CA ASP A 341 -17.39 -17.54 -4.93
C ASP A 341 -17.53 -16.06 -5.30
N GLY A 342 -18.56 -15.71 -6.06
CA GLY A 342 -18.84 -14.32 -6.42
C GLY A 342 -17.96 -13.71 -7.48
N GLY A 343 -17.99 -12.38 -7.56
CA GLY A 343 -17.21 -11.63 -8.53
C GLY A 343 -17.74 -11.74 -9.95
N GLU A 344 -16.87 -11.42 -10.91
CA GLU A 344 -17.17 -11.44 -12.34
C GLU A 344 -16.24 -12.46 -13.01
N HIS A 345 -16.82 -13.38 -13.78
CA HIS A 345 -16.09 -14.52 -14.38
C HIS A 345 -16.17 -14.47 -15.90
N ARG A 346 -15.03 -14.66 -16.58
CA ARG A 346 -15.00 -14.70 -18.04
C ARG A 346 -15.73 -15.91 -18.58
N VAL A 347 -16.53 -15.71 -19.62
CA VAL A 347 -17.28 -16.78 -20.27
C VAL A 347 -16.34 -17.89 -20.76
N GLU A 348 -15.16 -17.57 -21.30
CA GLU A 348 -14.20 -18.59 -21.74
C GLU A 348 -13.69 -19.46 -20.59
N THR A 349 -13.54 -18.90 -19.39
CA THR A 349 -13.14 -19.65 -18.19
C THR A 349 -14.28 -20.59 -17.77
N LEU A 350 -15.51 -20.08 -17.72
CA LEU A 350 -16.70 -20.87 -17.35
C LEU A 350 -16.95 -22.02 -18.34
N ARG A 351 -16.82 -21.77 -19.65
CA ARG A 351 -16.93 -22.81 -20.69
C ARG A 351 -15.92 -23.93 -20.48
N LYS A 352 -14.67 -23.61 -20.11
CA LYS A 352 -13.64 -24.61 -19.84
C LYS A 352 -13.89 -25.36 -18.53
N MET A 353 -14.29 -24.64 -17.49
CA MET A 353 -14.47 -25.17 -16.14
C MET A 353 -15.66 -26.14 -16.08
N PHE A 354 -16.78 -25.79 -16.69
CA PHE A 354 -18.03 -26.56 -16.63
C PHE A 354 -18.38 -27.28 -17.93
N GLN A 355 -17.50 -27.23 -18.94
CA GLN A 355 -17.69 -27.88 -20.24
C GLN A 355 -19.05 -27.56 -20.88
N THR A 356 -19.55 -26.33 -20.68
CA THR A 356 -20.88 -25.91 -21.12
C THR A 356 -20.82 -24.82 -22.17
N GLU A 357 -21.84 -24.75 -23.03
CA GLU A 357 -21.92 -23.73 -24.07
C GLU A 357 -22.80 -22.56 -23.62
N ILE A 358 -22.16 -21.40 -23.44
CA ILE A 358 -22.79 -20.18 -22.89
C ILE A 358 -23.16 -19.18 -24.00
N MET A 359 -22.50 -19.28 -25.16
CA MET A 359 -22.71 -18.39 -26.30
C MET A 359 -23.57 -19.07 -27.37
N LYS A 360 -24.29 -18.28 -28.16
CA LYS A 360 -24.99 -18.68 -29.40
C LYS A 360 -24.65 -17.70 -30.51
N THR A 361 -24.68 -18.17 -31.74
CA THR A 361 -24.52 -17.34 -32.94
C THR A 361 -25.90 -16.96 -33.47
N GLU A 362 -26.16 -15.67 -33.61
CA GLU A 362 -27.39 -15.14 -34.20
C GLU A 362 -27.06 -14.43 -35.51
N GLU A 363 -27.87 -14.65 -36.56
CA GLU A 363 -27.77 -13.91 -37.81
C GLU A 363 -28.64 -12.66 -37.75
N LYS A 364 -28.06 -11.48 -37.98
CA LYS A 364 -28.77 -10.21 -38.04
C LYS A 364 -28.55 -9.52 -39.38
N GLN A 365 -29.62 -8.93 -39.92
CA GLN A 365 -29.52 -8.03 -41.06
C GLN A 365 -29.00 -6.66 -40.60
N LYS A 366 -27.81 -6.28 -41.05
CA LYS A 366 -27.20 -4.96 -40.81
C LYS A 366 -26.74 -4.37 -42.13
N TYR A 367 -27.24 -3.19 -42.49
CA TYR A 367 -26.92 -2.50 -43.75
C TYR A 367 -27.11 -3.39 -45.01
N GLY A 368 -28.18 -4.19 -45.04
CA GLY A 368 -28.48 -5.07 -46.17
C GLY A 368 -27.59 -6.32 -46.30
N LYS A 369 -26.81 -6.64 -45.26
CA LYS A 369 -26.00 -7.87 -45.19
C LYS A 369 -26.36 -8.69 -43.96
N THR A 370 -26.36 -10.02 -44.11
CA THR A 370 -26.42 -10.96 -43.00
C THR A 370 -25.08 -10.94 -42.26
N VAL A 371 -25.11 -10.58 -40.98
CA VAL A 371 -23.94 -10.58 -40.08
C VAL A 371 -24.23 -11.54 -38.94
N SER A 372 -23.34 -12.51 -38.76
CA SER A 372 -23.37 -13.40 -37.60
C SER A 372 -22.78 -12.67 -36.38
N GLU A 373 -23.53 -12.63 -35.28
CA GLU A 373 -23.13 -12.00 -34.01
C GLU A 373 -23.20 -13.04 -32.89
N GLU A 374 -22.14 -13.17 -32.11
CA GLU A 374 -22.15 -14.02 -30.91
C GLU A 374 -22.84 -13.30 -29.75
N THR A 375 -23.86 -13.94 -29.19
CA THR A 375 -24.63 -13.46 -28.04
C THR A 375 -24.71 -14.52 -26.95
N ILE A 376 -25.04 -14.14 -25.72
CA ILE A 376 -25.23 -15.09 -24.62
C ILE A 376 -26.55 -15.85 -24.84
N ARG A 377 -26.54 -17.17 -24.61
CA ARG A 377 -27.76 -17.99 -24.65
C ARG A 377 -28.78 -17.51 -23.64
N ASP A 378 -30.05 -17.55 -24.01
CA ASP A 378 -31.11 -16.92 -23.23
C ASP A 378 -31.23 -17.51 -21.81
N GLU A 379 -30.94 -18.80 -21.65
CA GLU A 379 -30.89 -19.52 -20.36
C GLU A 379 -29.84 -18.96 -19.38
N TYR A 380 -28.75 -18.36 -19.86
CA TYR A 380 -27.70 -17.72 -19.04
C TYR A 380 -27.98 -16.24 -18.76
N LEU A 381 -29.05 -15.66 -19.31
CA LEU A 381 -29.44 -14.28 -19.01
C LEU A 381 -30.01 -14.12 -17.60
N LEU A 382 -30.13 -15.23 -16.84
CA LEU A 382 -30.38 -15.23 -15.40
C LEU A 382 -29.26 -14.45 -14.70
N PHE A 383 -28.06 -14.49 -15.25
CA PHE A 383 -26.89 -13.74 -14.78
C PHE A 383 -26.76 -12.41 -15.50
N ARG A 384 -26.14 -11.44 -14.82
CA ARG A 384 -25.74 -10.19 -15.47
C ARG A 384 -24.43 -10.42 -16.20
N PHE A 385 -24.22 -9.67 -17.26
CA PHE A 385 -22.98 -9.76 -18.02
C PHE A 385 -22.43 -8.41 -18.38
N ARG A 386 -21.10 -8.37 -18.55
CA ARG A 386 -20.38 -7.23 -19.12
C ARG A 386 -19.73 -7.67 -20.42
N THR A 387 -19.69 -6.73 -21.35
CA THR A 387 -19.00 -6.90 -22.61
C THR A 387 -17.78 -5.98 -22.62
N HIS A 388 -16.62 -6.55 -22.92
CA HIS A 388 -15.38 -5.79 -23.11
C HIS A 388 -14.92 -5.94 -24.56
N TYR A 389 -14.88 -4.81 -25.26
CA TYR A 389 -14.41 -4.74 -26.65
C TYR A 389 -12.94 -4.34 -26.69
N ARG A 390 -12.11 -5.16 -27.34
CA ARG A 390 -10.69 -4.85 -27.53
C ARG A 390 -10.18 -5.43 -28.84
N TYR A 391 -9.52 -4.59 -29.64
CA TYR A 391 -8.90 -4.99 -30.93
C TYR A 391 -9.82 -5.81 -31.84
N ALA A 392 -11.06 -5.36 -32.04
CA ALA A 392 -12.09 -6.03 -32.86
C ALA A 392 -12.65 -7.35 -32.29
N ASN A 393 -12.30 -7.75 -31.07
CA ASN A 393 -12.90 -8.89 -30.38
C ASN A 393 -13.74 -8.46 -29.19
N TYR A 394 -14.89 -9.10 -29.02
CA TYR A 394 -15.73 -8.99 -27.84
C TYR A 394 -15.38 -10.12 -26.87
N THR A 395 -15.27 -9.78 -25.59
CA THR A 395 -15.17 -10.76 -24.50
C THR A 395 -16.31 -10.52 -23.54
N TYR A 396 -16.87 -11.60 -23.00
CA TYR A 396 -18.03 -11.57 -22.13
C TYR A 396 -17.65 -12.07 -20.73
N SER A 397 -18.25 -11.49 -19.71
CA SER A 397 -18.09 -11.97 -18.33
C SER A 397 -19.42 -11.95 -17.61
N LEU A 398 -19.72 -13.01 -16.88
CA LEU A 398 -20.94 -13.19 -16.10
C LEU A 398 -20.70 -12.79 -14.64
N TYR A 399 -21.71 -12.21 -14.00
CA TYR A 399 -21.70 -11.86 -12.59
C TYR A 399 -23.13 -11.84 -12.04
N LEU A 400 -23.24 -11.94 -10.72
CA LEU A 400 -24.50 -11.72 -10.00
C LEU A 400 -24.34 -10.50 -9.08
N PRO A 401 -25.34 -9.59 -9.01
CA PRO A 401 -25.36 -8.51 -8.03
C PRO A 401 -25.16 -9.03 -6.60
N ASP A 402 -24.33 -8.37 -5.79
CA ASP A 402 -23.97 -8.84 -4.45
C ASP A 402 -25.20 -8.96 -3.53
N GLU A 403 -26.24 -8.15 -3.74
CA GLU A 403 -27.50 -8.25 -3.01
C GLU A 403 -28.29 -9.52 -3.38
N LEU A 404 -28.36 -9.89 -4.67
CA LEU A 404 -29.00 -11.15 -5.08
C LEU A 404 -28.22 -12.37 -4.58
N ARG A 405 -26.89 -12.29 -4.57
CA ARG A 405 -26.04 -13.36 -4.02
C ARG A 405 -26.40 -13.65 -2.58
N LYS A 406 -26.52 -12.63 -1.73
CA LYS A 406 -26.87 -12.79 -0.30
C LYS A 406 -28.21 -13.48 -0.12
N GLN A 407 -29.20 -13.09 -0.91
CA GLN A 407 -30.52 -13.72 -0.87
C GLN A 407 -30.47 -15.17 -1.34
N PHE A 408 -29.77 -15.45 -2.44
CA PHE A 408 -29.67 -16.82 -2.97
C PHE A 408 -28.89 -17.75 -2.05
N LYS A 409 -27.89 -17.26 -1.31
CA LYS A 409 -27.18 -18.04 -0.28
C LYS A 409 -28.14 -18.59 0.80
N ALA A 410 -29.24 -17.90 1.11
CA ALA A 410 -30.23 -18.36 2.09
C ALA A 410 -31.10 -19.52 1.57
N CYS A 411 -31.18 -19.68 0.24
CA CYS A 411 -31.99 -20.69 -0.42
C CYS A 411 -31.16 -21.85 -0.97
N LEU A 412 -29.87 -21.66 -1.24
CA LEU A 412 -28.99 -22.70 -1.78
C LEU A 412 -28.39 -23.58 -0.67
N PRO A 413 -28.08 -24.86 -0.98
CA PRO A 413 -27.37 -25.72 -0.04
C PRO A 413 -26.00 -25.12 0.28
N ILE A 414 -25.68 -25.08 1.57
CA ILE A 414 -24.41 -24.54 2.07
C ILE A 414 -23.27 -25.49 1.65
N PRO A 415 -22.26 -25.04 0.87
CA PRO A 415 -21.12 -25.86 0.51
C PRO A 415 -20.30 -26.24 1.73
N LYS A 416 -19.59 -27.37 1.67
CA LYS A 416 -18.71 -27.82 2.77
C LYS A 416 -17.61 -26.80 3.08
N GLU A 417 -17.13 -26.08 2.07
CA GLU A 417 -16.12 -25.04 2.22
C GLU A 417 -16.63 -23.76 2.90
N ALA A 418 -17.91 -23.71 3.29
CA ALA A 418 -18.42 -22.69 4.20
C ALA A 418 -17.97 -22.91 5.66
N ASP A 419 -17.31 -24.04 5.94
CA ASP A 419 -16.60 -24.33 7.18
C ASP A 419 -15.08 -24.40 6.93
N ILE A 420 -14.30 -24.18 7.99
CA ILE A 420 -12.85 -24.36 7.98
C ILE A 420 -12.58 -25.86 8.12
N LEU A 421 -11.96 -26.46 7.11
CA LEU A 421 -11.75 -27.90 7.02
C LEU A 421 -10.31 -28.24 7.44
N PRO A 422 -10.10 -28.78 8.67
CA PRO A 422 -8.79 -29.26 9.08
C PRO A 422 -8.40 -30.55 8.36
N PHE A 423 -7.10 -30.73 8.18
CA PHE A 423 -6.46 -31.93 7.65
C PHE A 423 -5.54 -32.52 8.71
N ASP A 424 -5.67 -33.82 8.97
CA ASP A 424 -4.72 -34.57 9.80
C ASP A 424 -3.40 -34.78 9.04
N HIS A 425 -3.51 -35.00 7.72
CA HIS A 425 -2.39 -35.14 6.81
C HIS A 425 -2.63 -34.30 5.55
N ILE A 426 -1.62 -33.54 5.15
CA ILE A 426 -1.62 -32.75 3.91
C ILE A 426 -0.90 -33.50 2.80
N GLU A 427 -1.22 -33.17 1.55
CA GLU A 427 -0.43 -33.63 0.40
C GLU A 427 1.00 -33.09 0.47
N ASP A 428 1.98 -33.87 -0.02
CA ASP A 428 3.38 -33.46 -0.09
C ASP A 428 3.53 -32.16 -0.89
N THR A 429 4.23 -31.19 -0.31
CA THR A 429 4.62 -29.93 -0.94
C THR A 429 6.13 -29.85 -1.05
N GLU A 430 6.64 -29.04 -2.00
CA GLU A 430 8.09 -28.88 -2.19
C GLU A 430 8.78 -28.29 -0.96
N PHE A 431 8.07 -27.43 -0.21
CA PHE A 431 8.59 -26.76 0.98
C PHE A 431 7.57 -26.82 2.11
N VAL A 432 8.08 -26.95 3.32
CA VAL A 432 7.35 -26.75 4.58
C VAL A 432 8.18 -25.79 5.43
N TYR A 433 7.57 -24.69 5.86
CA TYR A 433 8.19 -23.74 6.77
C TYR A 433 7.50 -23.84 8.13
N GLU A 434 8.26 -24.23 9.13
CA GLU A 434 7.87 -24.23 10.54
C GLU A 434 8.86 -23.34 11.29
N ASP A 435 8.38 -22.26 11.90
CA ASP A 435 9.27 -21.35 12.62
C ASP A 435 9.87 -22.02 13.87
N GLY A 436 9.13 -22.95 14.48
CA GLY A 436 9.57 -23.69 15.66
C GLY A 436 9.88 -22.78 16.85
N ASP A 437 9.13 -21.68 16.98
CA ASP A 437 9.30 -20.64 18.02
C ASP A 437 10.65 -19.87 17.94
N GLN A 438 11.42 -20.00 16.86
CA GLN A 438 12.68 -19.28 16.67
C GLN A 438 12.48 -17.76 16.78
N ILE A 439 11.34 -17.24 16.31
CA ILE A 439 11.01 -15.81 16.37
C ILE A 439 11.08 -15.25 17.80
N ILE A 440 10.80 -16.04 18.83
CA ILE A 440 10.83 -15.61 20.24
C ILE A 440 12.25 -15.19 20.64
N SER A 441 13.26 -15.94 20.21
CA SER A 441 14.67 -15.60 20.48
C SER A 441 15.24 -14.53 19.54
N GLN A 442 14.58 -14.28 18.40
CA GLN A 442 15.13 -13.44 17.32
C GLN A 442 14.47 -12.06 17.20
N ILE A 443 13.23 -11.88 17.66
CA ILE A 443 12.46 -10.65 17.40
C ILE A 443 13.16 -9.38 17.90
N ARG A 444 13.81 -9.43 19.06
CA ARG A 444 14.58 -8.30 19.61
C ARG A 444 15.78 -7.94 18.73
N LEU A 445 16.52 -8.95 18.27
CA LEU A 445 17.64 -8.74 17.34
C LEU A 445 17.16 -8.10 16.04
N PHE A 446 16.01 -8.52 15.52
CA PHE A 446 15.44 -7.94 14.30
C PHE A 446 15.04 -6.48 14.51
N CYS A 447 14.39 -6.16 15.64
CA CYS A 447 14.04 -4.79 16.01
C CYS A 447 15.27 -3.90 16.14
N SER A 448 16.27 -4.34 16.91
CA SER A 448 17.53 -3.61 17.12
C SER A 448 18.26 -3.34 15.81
N TYR A 449 18.39 -4.35 14.94
CA TYR A 449 19.03 -4.17 13.63
C TYR A 449 18.34 -3.11 12.75
N VAL A 450 17.01 -3.06 12.78
CA VAL A 450 16.21 -2.06 12.05
C VAL A 450 16.39 -0.67 12.65
N GLN A 451 16.40 -0.56 13.99
CA GLN A 451 16.53 0.71 14.71
C GLN A 451 17.92 1.35 14.59
N GLN A 452 18.97 0.54 14.46
CA GLN A 452 20.35 1.01 14.22
C GLN A 452 20.53 1.69 12.84
N GLY A 453 19.48 1.77 12.01
CA GLY A 453 19.50 2.52 10.75
C GLY A 453 20.30 1.86 9.63
N HIS A 454 20.62 0.57 9.76
CA HIS A 454 21.43 -0.17 8.79
C HIS A 454 20.73 -0.44 7.45
N LEU A 455 19.43 -0.18 7.36
CA LEU A 455 18.65 -0.40 6.14
C LEU A 455 18.91 0.66 5.08
N LYS A 456 19.51 0.24 3.97
CA LYS A 456 19.69 1.10 2.80
C LYS A 456 18.51 0.96 1.84
N PHE A 457 17.94 2.09 1.46
CA PHE A 457 16.82 2.17 0.52
C PHE A 457 17.30 2.56 -0.88
N SER A 458 16.59 2.07 -1.89
CA SER A 458 16.78 2.51 -3.27
C SER A 458 16.38 3.96 -3.41
N LYS A 459 17.28 4.80 -3.95
CA LYS A 459 17.08 6.24 -4.22
C LYS A 459 15.79 6.61 -4.97
N ASN A 460 15.08 5.63 -5.56
CA ASN A 460 14.02 5.83 -6.54
C ASN A 460 12.71 5.07 -6.28
N SER A 461 12.61 4.26 -5.22
CA SER A 461 11.44 3.37 -5.06
C SER A 461 11.02 3.07 -3.62
N ASP A 462 11.69 3.65 -2.62
CA ASP A 462 11.53 3.33 -1.19
C ASP A 462 11.60 1.83 -0.88
N LYS A 463 12.09 1.03 -1.83
CA LYS A 463 12.35 -0.40 -1.66
C LYS A 463 13.71 -0.57 -1.01
N ILE A 464 13.78 -1.47 -0.06
CA ILE A 464 15.03 -1.88 0.58
C ILE A 464 15.95 -2.47 -0.50
N LEU A 465 17.22 -2.07 -0.49
CA LEU A 465 18.20 -2.61 -1.42
C LEU A 465 18.42 -4.09 -1.14
N LYS A 466 18.56 -4.89 -2.21
CA LYS A 466 18.86 -6.34 -2.08
C LYS A 466 20.13 -6.60 -1.28
N THR A 467 21.11 -5.71 -1.32
CA THR A 467 22.32 -5.79 -0.49
C THR A 467 22.01 -5.61 1.00
N ALA A 468 21.10 -4.71 1.36
CA ALA A 468 20.67 -4.53 2.75
C ALA A 468 19.87 -5.74 3.24
N LEU A 469 18.98 -6.31 2.41
CA LEU A 469 18.29 -7.56 2.74
C LEU A 469 19.27 -8.71 2.96
N ARG A 470 20.28 -8.86 2.10
CA ARG A 470 21.35 -9.87 2.29
C ARG A 470 22.12 -9.64 3.59
N GLN A 471 22.45 -8.39 3.90
CA GLN A 471 23.15 -8.03 5.13
C GLN A 471 22.30 -8.38 6.35
N MET A 472 21.01 -8.03 6.38
CA MET A 472 20.10 -8.39 7.46
C MET A 472 19.95 -9.91 7.58
N ALA A 473 19.70 -10.62 6.48
CA ALA A 473 19.56 -12.07 6.48
C ALA A 473 20.81 -12.76 7.05
N GLY A 474 22.01 -12.33 6.65
CA GLY A 474 23.27 -12.86 7.20
C GLY A 474 23.54 -12.40 8.63
N TYR A 475 23.25 -11.14 8.97
CA TYR A 475 23.46 -10.57 10.30
C TYR A 475 22.52 -11.20 11.35
N CYS A 476 21.27 -11.42 11.00
CA CYS A 476 20.25 -11.95 11.89
C CYS A 476 20.08 -13.48 11.75
N ASN A 477 20.80 -14.12 10.83
CA ASN A 477 20.67 -15.56 10.50
C ASN A 477 19.22 -15.98 10.21
N ILE A 478 18.54 -15.21 9.37
CA ILE A 478 17.13 -15.44 9.04
C ILE A 478 17.00 -16.66 8.15
N LEU A 479 16.25 -17.66 8.63
CA LEU A 479 15.81 -18.80 7.80
C LEU A 479 14.81 -18.29 6.76
N GLU A 480 15.15 -18.38 5.47
CA GLU A 480 14.31 -17.93 4.36
C GLU A 480 13.28 -18.98 3.93
N PHE A 481 12.16 -18.54 3.34
CA PHE A 481 11.14 -19.45 2.81
C PHE A 481 11.62 -20.30 1.63
N TYR A 482 12.56 -19.79 0.83
CA TYR A 482 13.02 -20.50 -0.36
C TYR A 482 14.54 -20.58 -0.38
N GLU A 483 15.07 -21.78 -0.59
CA GLU A 483 16.51 -22.00 -0.84
C GLU A 483 16.92 -21.70 -2.30
N ASN A 484 15.98 -21.17 -3.10
CA ASN A 484 16.09 -21.04 -4.56
C ASN A 484 17.08 -19.93 -5.01
N LYS A 485 17.68 -20.12 -6.19
CA LYS A 485 18.52 -19.15 -6.91
C LYS A 485 17.71 -18.01 -7.56
N ASP A 486 16.38 -18.11 -7.65
CA ASP A 486 15.54 -17.01 -8.15
C ASP A 486 15.75 -15.76 -7.27
N LYS A 487 16.16 -14.68 -7.93
CA LYS A 487 16.46 -13.42 -7.28
C LYS A 487 15.25 -12.81 -6.57
N ALA A 488 14.03 -13.11 -7.00
CA ALA A 488 12.79 -12.60 -6.42
C ALA A 488 12.37 -13.34 -5.14
N LEU A 489 12.80 -14.60 -4.97
CA LEU A 489 12.39 -15.46 -3.83
C LEU A 489 13.45 -15.51 -2.71
N GLN A 490 14.71 -15.28 -3.05
CA GLN A 490 15.87 -15.47 -2.16
C GLN A 490 15.78 -14.79 -0.78
N PHE A 491 15.14 -13.62 -0.67
CA PHE A 491 15.08 -12.84 0.58
C PHE A 491 13.65 -12.48 0.96
N MET A 492 12.70 -13.37 0.66
CA MET A 492 11.28 -13.09 0.78
C MET A 492 10.84 -12.92 2.23
N ARG A 493 11.29 -13.79 3.15
CA ARG A 493 10.96 -13.66 4.57
C ARG A 493 11.64 -12.43 5.16
N THR A 494 12.93 -12.25 4.89
CA THR A 494 13.66 -11.05 5.33
C THR A 494 12.95 -9.79 4.85
N GLN A 495 12.56 -9.71 3.57
CA GLN A 495 11.87 -8.54 3.04
C GLN A 495 10.55 -8.26 3.77
N LEU A 496 9.75 -9.27 4.08
CA LEU A 496 8.50 -9.11 4.83
C LEU A 496 8.75 -8.60 6.26
N LEU A 497 9.70 -9.21 6.98
CA LEU A 497 10.11 -8.78 8.32
C LEU A 497 10.58 -7.33 8.29
N THR A 498 11.53 -7.00 7.42
CA THR A 498 12.08 -5.65 7.34
C THR A 498 11.02 -4.62 6.95
N ASP A 499 10.19 -4.91 5.94
CA ASP A 499 9.12 -4.02 5.49
C ASP A 499 8.13 -3.73 6.63
N PHE A 500 7.80 -4.75 7.42
CA PHE A 500 6.88 -4.63 8.55
C PHE A 500 7.51 -3.85 9.71
N LEU A 501 8.65 -4.31 10.23
CA LEU A 501 9.30 -3.74 11.42
C LEU A 501 9.65 -2.27 11.20
N THR A 502 10.17 -1.91 10.02
CA THR A 502 10.52 -0.51 9.69
C THR A 502 9.30 0.40 9.70
N LYS A 503 8.19 -0.03 9.11
CA LYS A 503 6.99 0.82 8.91
C LYS A 503 6.04 0.79 10.10
N ALA A 504 6.05 -0.27 10.89
CA ALA A 504 5.27 -0.38 12.11
C ALA A 504 5.80 0.53 13.23
N GLN A 505 7.07 0.95 13.16
CA GLN A 505 7.74 1.78 14.17
C GLN A 505 7.58 1.16 15.56
N ILE A 506 8.06 -0.08 15.71
CA ILE A 506 7.99 -0.81 16.96
C ILE A 506 8.99 -0.19 17.94
N SER A 507 8.48 0.23 19.10
CA SER A 507 9.29 0.71 20.21
C SER A 507 9.83 -0.48 21.00
N GLU A 508 11.08 -0.42 21.45
CA GLU A 508 11.59 -1.44 22.37
C GLU A 508 10.83 -1.35 23.70
N SER A 509 10.36 -2.50 24.19
CA SER A 509 9.85 -2.66 25.55
C SER A 509 10.68 -3.72 26.28
N GLY A 510 10.76 -3.60 27.61
CA GLY A 510 11.37 -4.61 28.46
C GLY A 510 10.55 -5.90 28.58
N ASP A 511 9.35 -5.94 28.00
CA ASP A 511 8.42 -7.07 28.12
C ASP A 511 8.99 -8.34 27.46
N PRO A 512 8.71 -9.55 27.98
CA PRO A 512 9.16 -10.80 27.36
C PRO A 512 8.83 -10.89 25.86
N PRO A 513 9.64 -11.58 25.03
CA PRO A 513 9.47 -11.56 23.57
C PRO A 513 8.09 -11.98 23.06
N GLN A 514 7.44 -12.93 23.74
CA GLN A 514 6.07 -13.36 23.44
C GLN A 514 5.03 -12.26 23.71
N GLU A 515 5.21 -11.46 24.77
CA GLU A 515 4.36 -10.30 25.05
C GLU A 515 4.61 -9.18 24.05
N LEU A 516 5.87 -8.93 23.68
CA LEU A 516 6.21 -7.97 22.64
C LEU A 516 5.53 -8.34 21.31
N LEU A 517 5.59 -9.61 20.89
CA LEU A 517 4.91 -10.09 19.69
C LEU A 517 3.38 -9.94 19.80
N LYS A 518 2.80 -10.29 20.95
CA LYS A 518 1.37 -10.13 21.21
C LYS A 518 0.95 -8.67 21.12
N GLN A 519 1.73 -7.75 21.67
CA GLN A 519 1.49 -6.30 21.61
C GLN A 519 1.63 -5.77 20.18
N ILE A 520 2.67 -6.16 19.45
CA ILE A 520 2.88 -5.80 18.04
C ILE A 520 1.66 -6.17 17.19
N PHE A 521 1.17 -7.40 17.34
CA PHE A 521 0.03 -7.88 16.55
C PHE A 521 -1.31 -7.37 17.07
N HIS A 522 -1.45 -7.13 18.36
CA HIS A 522 -2.59 -6.40 18.91
C HIS A 522 -2.70 -5.01 18.27
N ASP A 523 -1.60 -4.25 18.18
CA ASP A 523 -1.57 -2.93 17.54
C ASP A 523 -1.81 -3.01 16.03
N PHE A 524 -1.30 -4.06 15.38
CA PHE A 524 -1.56 -4.34 13.98
C PHE A 524 -3.05 -4.58 13.69
N PHE A 525 -3.74 -5.39 14.50
CA PHE A 525 -5.15 -5.75 14.30
C PHE A 525 -6.12 -4.65 14.75
N THR A 526 -5.80 -3.94 15.83
CA THR A 526 -6.62 -2.80 16.33
C THR A 526 -6.44 -1.53 15.50
N ALA A 527 -5.44 -1.52 14.61
CA ALA A 527 -5.24 -0.46 13.64
C ALA A 527 -4.94 0.91 14.31
N LYS A 528 -4.20 0.91 15.43
CA LYS A 528 -3.85 2.14 16.17
C LYS A 528 -3.16 3.22 15.31
N LYS A 529 -2.43 2.83 14.25
CA LYS A 529 -1.72 3.72 13.32
C LYS A 529 -2.19 3.53 11.86
N THR A 530 -3.48 3.78 11.55
CA THR A 530 -4.02 3.57 10.18
C THR A 530 -4.05 4.78 9.27
N LYS A 531 -3.78 6.00 9.75
CA LYS A 531 -3.75 7.21 8.89
C LYS A 531 -2.85 6.97 7.68
N TRP A 532 -3.20 7.46 6.50
CA TRP A 532 -2.55 7.10 5.23
C TRP A 532 -1.03 7.30 5.20
N TYR A 533 -0.49 8.16 6.08
CA TYR A 533 0.93 8.49 6.22
C TYR A 533 1.62 7.79 7.43
N GLU A 534 0.89 7.09 8.29
CA GLU A 534 1.42 6.41 9.48
C GLU A 534 1.26 4.87 9.37
N GLY A 535 2.22 4.12 9.91
CA GLY A 535 2.12 2.67 10.09
C GLY A 535 2.28 1.80 8.82
N TYR A 536 2.28 0.49 9.02
CA TYR A 536 2.41 -0.52 7.96
C TYR A 536 1.11 -0.65 7.13
N LYS A 537 1.22 -0.66 5.80
CA LYS A 537 0.07 -0.78 4.87
C LYS A 537 0.00 -2.15 4.19
N LEU A 538 -1.12 -2.86 4.38
CA LEU A 538 -1.34 -4.22 3.89
C LEU A 538 -1.35 -4.30 2.36
N ASN A 539 -1.89 -3.28 1.67
CA ASN A 539 -1.83 -3.23 0.21
C ASN A 539 -0.39 -3.11 -0.35
N GLY A 540 0.61 -2.87 0.52
CA GLY A 540 2.03 -2.93 0.16
C GLY A 540 2.52 -4.32 -0.20
N LEU A 541 1.81 -5.38 0.21
CA LEU A 541 2.12 -6.78 -0.08
C LEU A 541 1.83 -7.20 -1.53
N LEU A 542 1.07 -6.39 -2.29
CA LEU A 542 0.72 -6.63 -3.68
C LEU A 542 1.88 -6.26 -4.63
N TYR A 543 3.03 -6.91 -4.48
CA TYR A 543 4.29 -6.57 -5.16
C TYR A 543 4.20 -6.62 -6.70
N HIS A 544 3.33 -7.48 -7.24
CA HIS A 544 3.10 -7.64 -8.66
C HIS A 544 2.26 -6.51 -9.27
N LEU A 545 1.48 -5.79 -8.47
CA LEU A 545 0.61 -4.72 -8.95
C LEU A 545 1.31 -3.36 -9.02
N LYS A 546 1.19 -2.71 -10.17
CA LYS A 546 1.68 -1.37 -10.46
C LYS A 546 0.55 -0.38 -10.27
N GLY A 547 0.90 0.84 -9.86
CA GLY A 547 -0.08 1.93 -9.69
C GLY A 547 -0.65 2.09 -8.29
N MET A 548 -0.21 1.29 -7.31
CA MET A 548 -0.67 1.36 -5.90
C MET A 548 -0.56 2.75 -5.26
N HIS A 549 0.42 3.55 -5.65
CA HIS A 549 0.50 4.94 -5.18
C HIS A 549 -0.71 5.79 -5.55
N ASN A 550 -1.29 5.64 -6.75
CA ASN A 550 -2.45 6.42 -7.19
C ASN A 550 -3.72 6.03 -6.43
N VAL A 551 -3.76 4.77 -5.98
CA VAL A 551 -4.77 4.27 -5.05
C VAL A 551 -4.63 5.03 -3.73
N ARG A 552 -3.41 5.07 -3.16
CA ARG A 552 -3.12 5.74 -1.88
C ARG A 552 -3.22 7.28 -1.89
N SER A 553 -2.84 7.96 -2.97
CA SER A 553 -2.68 9.42 -3.04
C SER A 553 -3.83 10.16 -3.74
N GLY A 554 -4.96 9.49 -4.00
CA GLY A 554 -6.07 10.01 -4.78
C GLY A 554 -7.35 10.27 -3.98
N TYR A 555 -8.42 10.64 -4.67
CA TYR A 555 -9.79 10.83 -4.14
C TYR A 555 -10.32 9.63 -3.32
N HIS A 556 -9.74 8.44 -3.50
CA HIS A 556 -10.10 7.22 -2.77
C HIS A 556 -9.34 7.04 -1.44
N GLY A 557 -8.46 7.97 -1.04
CA GLY A 557 -7.65 7.90 0.19
C GLY A 557 -8.43 7.53 1.45
N GLN A 558 -9.58 8.15 1.68
CA GLN A 558 -10.45 7.87 2.84
C GLN A 558 -11.08 6.46 2.81
N SER A 559 -11.38 5.95 1.62
CA SER A 559 -11.85 4.56 1.44
C SER A 559 -10.76 3.56 1.82
N HIS A 560 -9.49 3.90 1.56
CA HIS A 560 -8.37 3.01 1.89
C HIS A 560 -8.14 2.84 3.39
N GLU A 561 -8.23 3.90 4.19
CA GLU A 561 -8.08 3.79 5.64
C GLU A 561 -9.17 2.91 6.25
N LYS A 562 -10.41 3.08 5.78
CA LYS A 562 -11.54 2.25 6.19
C LYS A 562 -11.32 0.78 5.80
N ASN A 563 -10.95 0.52 4.55
CA ASN A 563 -10.71 -0.85 4.07
C ASN A 563 -9.56 -1.52 4.84
N GLU A 564 -8.45 -0.82 5.09
CA GLU A 564 -7.36 -1.34 5.93
C GLU A 564 -7.85 -1.76 7.31
N ARG A 565 -8.67 -0.94 7.98
CA ARG A 565 -9.22 -1.25 9.31
C ARG A 565 -10.15 -2.47 9.27
N ASN A 566 -11.08 -2.48 8.31
CA ASN A 566 -12.02 -3.60 8.12
C ASN A 566 -11.28 -4.90 7.88
N VAL A 567 -10.35 -4.91 6.93
CA VAL A 567 -9.60 -6.10 6.55
C VAL A 567 -8.76 -6.63 7.72
N ARG A 568 -8.16 -5.76 8.54
CA ARG A 568 -7.42 -6.19 9.75
C ARG A 568 -8.33 -6.89 10.76
N GLN A 569 -9.51 -6.34 11.01
CA GLN A 569 -10.50 -6.95 11.91
C GLN A 569 -11.04 -8.28 11.36
N SER A 570 -11.27 -8.34 10.04
CA SER A 570 -11.64 -9.57 9.33
C SER A 570 -10.56 -10.64 9.46
N LEU A 571 -9.30 -10.29 9.22
CA LEU A 571 -8.15 -11.20 9.37
C LEU A 571 -8.00 -11.70 10.80
N PHE A 572 -8.12 -10.81 11.80
CA PHE A 572 -8.09 -11.20 13.21
C PHE A 572 -9.19 -12.21 13.54
N SER A 573 -10.43 -11.91 13.13
CA SER A 573 -11.59 -12.77 13.36
C SER A 573 -11.47 -14.11 12.64
N LEU A 574 -10.87 -14.12 11.44
CA LEU A 574 -10.65 -15.32 10.64
C LEU A 574 -9.62 -16.24 11.29
N LEU A 575 -8.46 -15.70 11.68
CA LEU A 575 -7.40 -16.48 12.31
C LEU A 575 -7.85 -17.09 13.65
N LYS A 576 -8.65 -16.36 14.45
CA LYS A 576 -9.20 -16.89 15.71
C LYS A 576 -10.12 -18.10 15.56
N LYS A 577 -10.68 -18.31 14.35
CA LYS A 577 -11.55 -19.45 14.06
C LYS A 577 -10.79 -20.67 13.56
N MET A 578 -9.51 -20.53 13.24
CA MET A 578 -8.71 -21.66 12.79
C MET A 578 -8.51 -22.66 13.95
N PRO A 579 -8.62 -23.96 13.68
CA PRO A 579 -8.27 -24.97 14.67
C PRO A 579 -6.76 -24.90 14.97
N PRO A 580 -6.35 -24.72 16.23
CA PRO A 580 -4.95 -24.71 16.61
C PRO A 580 -4.25 -26.02 16.24
N SER A 581 -3.00 -25.93 15.79
CA SER A 581 -2.13 -27.08 15.50
C SER A 581 -2.63 -28.05 14.42
N GLN A 582 -3.68 -27.70 13.67
CA GLN A 582 -4.17 -28.48 12.52
C GLN A 582 -3.90 -27.75 11.21
N TRP A 583 -3.55 -28.50 10.16
CA TRP A 583 -3.36 -27.94 8.83
C TRP A 583 -4.70 -27.60 8.19
N VAL A 584 -4.77 -26.46 7.51
CA VAL A 584 -5.93 -25.97 6.77
C VAL A 584 -5.48 -25.55 5.38
N SER A 585 -6.26 -25.87 4.35
CA SER A 585 -5.99 -25.38 3.01
C SER A 585 -6.17 -23.86 2.93
N ALA A 586 -5.18 -23.14 2.40
CA ALA A 586 -5.28 -21.70 2.16
C ALA A 586 -6.42 -21.36 1.19
N GLU A 587 -6.74 -22.26 0.25
CA GLU A 587 -7.89 -22.10 -0.65
C GLU A 587 -9.22 -22.27 0.09
N ASN A 588 -9.33 -23.29 0.97
CA ASN A 588 -10.52 -23.46 1.82
C ASN A 588 -10.74 -22.24 2.72
N LEU A 589 -9.68 -21.67 3.32
CA LEU A 589 -9.82 -20.50 4.18
C LEU A 589 -10.25 -19.24 3.40
N LEU A 590 -9.81 -19.08 2.15
CA LEU A 590 -10.29 -18.02 1.27
C LEU A 590 -11.76 -18.23 0.90
N LYS A 591 -12.17 -19.45 0.52
CA LYS A 591 -13.57 -19.80 0.25
C LYS A 591 -14.46 -19.56 1.46
N TYR A 592 -14.03 -20.01 2.65
CA TYR A 592 -14.72 -19.73 3.92
C TYR A 592 -14.99 -18.24 4.08
N SER A 593 -13.99 -17.41 3.79
CA SER A 593 -14.11 -15.96 3.87
C SER A 593 -15.14 -15.41 2.88
N LEU A 594 -15.14 -15.86 1.63
CA LEU A 594 -16.12 -15.46 0.61
C LEU A 594 -17.54 -15.92 0.96
N TYR A 595 -17.67 -17.15 1.46
CA TYR A 595 -18.97 -17.79 1.68
C TYR A 595 -19.66 -17.16 2.89
N ARG A 596 -18.88 -16.76 3.91
CA ARG A 596 -19.34 -16.05 5.11
C ARG A 596 -19.31 -14.52 4.99
N ASP A 597 -19.09 -13.99 3.78
CA ASP A 597 -19.06 -12.55 3.48
C ASP A 597 -18.08 -11.75 4.37
N ILE A 598 -16.92 -12.35 4.69
CA ILE A 598 -15.82 -11.71 5.41
C ILE A 598 -15.15 -10.70 4.47
N ASP A 599 -15.14 -9.43 4.86
CA ASP A 599 -14.59 -8.33 4.06
C ASP A 599 -13.06 -8.39 4.01
N LEU A 600 -12.53 -8.79 2.86
CA LEU A 600 -11.10 -8.84 2.54
C LEU A 600 -10.71 -7.87 1.41
N ASP A 601 -11.60 -6.95 1.03
CA ASP A 601 -11.43 -6.03 -0.11
C ASP A 601 -10.50 -4.86 0.26
N ILE A 602 -9.20 -5.13 0.30
CA ILE A 602 -8.17 -4.15 0.70
C ILE A 602 -8.08 -2.92 -0.23
N VAL A 603 -8.53 -3.05 -1.49
CA VAL A 603 -8.62 -1.95 -2.45
C VAL A 603 -9.98 -1.96 -3.13
N ASP A 604 -10.69 -0.83 -3.15
CA ASP A 604 -11.95 -0.69 -3.88
C ASP A 604 -11.84 -1.14 -5.36
N ARG A 605 -12.86 -1.85 -5.87
CA ARG A 605 -12.89 -2.39 -7.24
C ARG A 605 -12.79 -1.29 -8.30
N GLY A 606 -13.39 -0.12 -8.06
CA GLY A 606 -13.29 1.05 -8.95
C GLY A 606 -11.88 1.62 -9.00
N ALA A 607 -11.25 1.76 -7.83
CA ALA A 607 -9.85 2.18 -7.71
C ALA A 607 -8.89 1.17 -8.36
N ALA A 608 -9.09 -0.13 -8.13
CA ALA A 608 -8.32 -1.21 -8.75
C ALA A 608 -8.38 -1.13 -10.28
N LYS A 609 -9.59 -1.04 -10.85
CA LYS A 609 -9.80 -0.90 -12.30
C LYS A 609 -9.09 0.31 -12.89
N ARG A 610 -9.11 1.44 -12.18
CA ARG A 610 -8.58 2.70 -12.69
C ARG A 610 -7.07 2.79 -12.60
N TYR A 611 -6.47 2.22 -11.56
CA TYR A 611 -5.08 2.49 -11.21
C TYR A 611 -4.18 1.27 -11.19
N LEU A 612 -4.71 0.09 -10.89
CA LEU A 612 -3.89 -1.12 -10.72
C LEU A 612 -3.73 -1.86 -12.03
N SER A 613 -2.50 -2.27 -12.31
CA SER A 613 -2.16 -3.05 -13.51
C SER A 613 -0.92 -3.90 -13.30
N PHE A 614 -0.75 -4.91 -14.14
CA PHE A 614 0.40 -5.81 -14.15
C PHE A 614 0.86 -6.00 -15.62
N HIS A 615 2.04 -6.56 -15.86
CA HIS A 615 2.50 -6.77 -17.23
C HIS A 615 2.36 -8.24 -17.61
N LYS A 616 1.66 -8.54 -18.70
CA LYS A 616 1.58 -9.89 -19.29
C LYS A 616 2.52 -9.98 -20.49
N LYS A 617 3.21 -11.12 -20.68
CA LYS A 617 3.98 -11.36 -21.92
C LYS A 617 3.02 -11.46 -23.12
N ASN A 618 3.40 -10.87 -24.26
CA ASN A 618 2.61 -11.00 -25.48
C ASN A 618 2.73 -12.44 -26.01
N GLU A 619 1.60 -13.15 -26.12
CA GLU A 619 1.52 -14.55 -26.63
C GLU A 619 1.34 -14.63 -28.16
N GLY A 620 1.78 -13.60 -28.91
CA GLY A 620 1.56 -13.55 -30.37
C GLY A 620 2.82 -13.19 -31.14
N ASP A 621 2.98 -13.83 -32.29
CA ASP A 621 4.04 -13.62 -33.30
C ASP A 621 3.83 -12.29 -34.07
N ARG A 622 3.51 -11.22 -33.35
CA ARG A 622 3.21 -9.91 -33.94
C ARG A 622 4.52 -9.21 -34.28
N LYS A 623 4.97 -9.46 -35.51
CA LYS A 623 6.07 -8.81 -36.26
C LYS A 623 6.14 -7.27 -36.16
N TYR A 624 5.15 -6.60 -35.57
CA TYR A 624 5.01 -5.14 -35.48
C TYR A 624 4.76 -4.57 -34.08
N SER A 625 4.85 -5.38 -33.00
CA SER A 625 4.76 -4.87 -31.64
C SER A 625 6.11 -4.40 -31.11
N TYR A 626 6.32 -3.08 -31.01
CA TYR A 626 7.50 -2.48 -30.38
C TYR A 626 7.64 -2.80 -28.86
N ARG A 627 6.62 -3.38 -28.23
CA ARG A 627 6.66 -3.79 -26.81
C ARG A 627 6.60 -5.31 -26.68
N SER A 628 7.48 -5.86 -25.85
CA SER A 628 7.55 -7.31 -25.52
C SER A 628 6.48 -7.76 -24.51
N TYR A 629 5.62 -6.84 -24.05
CA TYR A 629 4.61 -7.09 -23.04
C TYR A 629 3.39 -6.18 -23.20
N GLU A 630 2.28 -6.64 -22.66
CA GLU A 630 1.00 -5.94 -22.54
C GLU A 630 0.79 -5.47 -21.10
N GLN A 631 0.32 -4.23 -20.92
CA GLN A 631 -0.15 -3.76 -19.62
C GLN A 631 -1.64 -4.13 -19.46
N VAL A 632 -1.95 -4.91 -18.43
CA VAL A 632 -3.29 -5.39 -18.13
C VAL A 632 -3.78 -4.73 -16.85
N TYR A 633 -4.93 -4.03 -16.92
CA TYR A 633 -5.55 -3.40 -15.75
C TYR A 633 -6.38 -4.41 -14.95
N VAL A 634 -6.46 -4.22 -13.63
CA VAL A 634 -7.25 -5.07 -12.73
C VAL A 634 -8.73 -4.73 -12.86
N THR A 635 -9.38 -5.24 -13.90
CA THR A 635 -10.83 -5.09 -14.10
C THR A 635 -11.63 -5.87 -13.05
N PRO A 636 -12.93 -5.61 -12.87
CA PRO A 636 -13.77 -6.39 -11.95
C PRO A 636 -13.65 -7.91 -12.16
N GLY A 637 -13.65 -8.38 -13.42
CA GLY A 637 -13.44 -9.80 -13.73
C GLY A 637 -12.02 -10.35 -13.54
N LEU A 638 -11.06 -9.52 -13.16
CA LEU A 638 -9.70 -9.94 -12.76
C LEU A 638 -9.41 -9.64 -11.29
N TYR A 639 -10.35 -9.03 -10.56
CA TYR A 639 -10.12 -8.57 -9.20
C TYR A 639 -9.78 -9.74 -8.26
N HIS A 640 -10.51 -10.84 -8.37
CA HIS A 640 -10.30 -12.03 -7.55
C HIS A 640 -8.89 -12.62 -7.75
N GLU A 641 -8.57 -12.97 -9.00
CA GLU A 641 -7.31 -13.64 -9.36
C GLU A 641 -6.08 -12.74 -9.27
N ALA A 642 -6.21 -11.45 -9.62
CA ALA A 642 -5.07 -10.55 -9.68
C ALA A 642 -4.83 -9.78 -8.38
N LEU A 643 -5.82 -9.69 -7.48
CA LEU A 643 -5.72 -8.89 -6.26
C LEU A 643 -6.08 -9.70 -5.02
N LEU A 644 -7.32 -10.17 -4.88
CA LEU A 644 -7.80 -10.76 -3.62
C LEU A 644 -7.00 -12.00 -3.23
N LYS A 645 -6.86 -12.97 -4.14
CA LYS A 645 -6.19 -14.24 -3.87
C LYS A 645 -4.68 -14.06 -3.61
N PRO A 646 -3.91 -13.31 -4.42
CA PRO A 646 -2.52 -12.97 -4.09
C PRO A 646 -2.37 -12.19 -2.78
N PHE A 647 -3.27 -11.24 -2.50
CA PHE A 647 -3.25 -10.46 -1.26
C PHE A 647 -3.41 -11.36 -0.03
N PHE A 648 -4.41 -12.23 -0.05
CA PHE A 648 -4.70 -13.15 1.04
C PHE A 648 -3.49 -14.04 1.35
N ARG A 649 -2.90 -14.66 0.31
CA ARG A 649 -1.68 -15.47 0.45
C ARG A 649 -0.50 -14.67 1.01
N ALA A 650 -0.30 -13.44 0.53
CA ALA A 650 0.78 -12.58 1.00
C ALA A 650 0.69 -12.24 2.49
N VAL A 651 -0.53 -12.03 2.98
CA VAL A 651 -0.80 -11.78 4.40
C VAL A 651 -0.49 -13.03 5.24
N LEU A 652 -0.83 -14.23 4.75
CA LEU A 652 -0.50 -15.48 5.45
C LEU A 652 1.01 -15.70 5.54
N PHE A 653 1.76 -15.41 4.46
CA PHE A 653 3.23 -15.41 4.50
C PHE A 653 3.79 -14.37 5.49
N LEU A 654 3.18 -13.18 5.58
CA LEU A 654 3.57 -12.18 6.58
C LEU A 654 3.39 -12.75 8.01
N PHE A 655 2.27 -13.39 8.31
CA PHE A 655 2.04 -13.98 9.64
C PHE A 655 3.00 -15.13 9.95
N ALA A 656 3.34 -15.94 8.95
CA ALA A 656 4.34 -16.99 9.10
C ALA A 656 5.75 -16.47 9.38
N SER A 657 6.13 -15.31 8.82
CA SER A 657 7.42 -14.67 9.13
C SER A 657 7.62 -14.40 10.62
N PHE A 658 6.52 -14.23 11.37
CA PHE A 658 6.49 -13.98 12.81
C PHE A 658 6.06 -15.20 13.64
N GLY A 659 6.08 -16.41 13.06
CA GLY A 659 5.76 -17.65 13.78
C GLY A 659 4.30 -17.80 14.20
N ILE A 660 3.38 -16.94 13.71
CA ILE A 660 1.93 -17.08 13.97
C ILE A 660 1.37 -18.28 13.20
N LEU A 661 1.89 -18.53 12.00
CA LEU A 661 1.48 -19.61 11.11
C LEU A 661 2.69 -20.43 10.66
N ASP A 662 2.50 -21.73 10.52
CA ASP A 662 3.36 -22.57 9.68
C ASP A 662 2.78 -22.67 8.26
N LEU A 663 3.62 -22.93 7.27
CA LEU A 663 3.25 -22.97 5.86
C LEU A 663 3.67 -24.28 5.19
N ALA A 664 2.85 -24.78 4.28
CA ALA A 664 3.23 -25.79 3.29
C ALA A 664 2.92 -25.26 1.88
N TYR A 665 3.92 -25.26 0.99
CA TYR A 665 3.87 -24.52 -0.27
C TYR A 665 4.83 -25.07 -1.32
N ASN A 666 4.56 -24.69 -2.57
CA ASN A 666 5.37 -25.03 -3.74
C ASN A 666 6.09 -23.80 -4.29
N LEU A 667 6.89 -23.99 -5.34
CA LEU A 667 7.33 -22.84 -6.13
C LEU A 667 6.11 -22.08 -6.69
N PRO A 668 6.16 -20.73 -6.76
CA PRO A 668 5.00 -19.97 -7.21
C PRO A 668 4.70 -20.24 -8.69
N GLU A 669 3.49 -20.74 -8.96
CA GLU A 669 2.94 -20.96 -10.30
C GLU A 669 1.48 -20.45 -10.36
N ASN A 670 1.10 -19.84 -11.49
CA ASN A 670 -0.28 -19.42 -11.74
C ASN A 670 -0.72 -19.83 -13.15
N LYS A 671 -1.76 -20.66 -13.21
CA LYS A 671 -2.28 -21.23 -14.47
C LYS A 671 -3.24 -20.29 -15.21
N VAL A 672 -3.78 -19.28 -14.53
CA VAL A 672 -4.81 -18.38 -15.08
C VAL A 672 -4.18 -17.10 -15.62
N ILE A 673 -3.31 -16.46 -14.83
CA ILE A 673 -2.70 -15.16 -15.12
C ILE A 673 -1.24 -15.19 -14.67
N ARG A 674 -0.32 -14.68 -15.49
CA ARG A 674 1.11 -14.65 -15.20
C ARG A 674 1.69 -13.24 -15.40
N GLU A 675 2.63 -12.85 -14.55
CA GLU A 675 3.46 -11.66 -14.79
C GLU A 675 4.48 -11.98 -15.90
N LYS A 676 4.91 -10.94 -16.61
CA LYS A 676 5.89 -11.04 -17.68
C LYS A 676 7.16 -11.75 -17.19
N ASP A 677 7.59 -12.75 -17.95
CA ASP A 677 8.81 -13.54 -17.74
C ASP A 677 8.78 -14.44 -16.48
N HIS A 678 7.62 -14.63 -15.85
CA HIS A 678 7.43 -15.51 -14.69
C HIS A 678 6.31 -16.54 -14.92
N GLU A 679 6.39 -17.67 -14.24
CA GLU A 679 5.34 -18.71 -14.26
C GLU A 679 4.18 -18.42 -13.30
N HIS A 680 4.33 -17.38 -12.48
CA HIS A 680 3.35 -16.87 -11.53
C HIS A 680 2.95 -15.43 -11.82
N LEU A 681 1.85 -14.99 -11.22
CA LEU A 681 1.51 -13.57 -11.13
C LEU A 681 2.17 -12.95 -9.90
N SER A 682 2.11 -13.67 -8.78
CA SER A 682 2.64 -13.22 -7.49
C SER A 682 3.60 -14.24 -6.90
N VAL A 683 4.63 -13.76 -6.20
CA VAL A 683 5.60 -14.63 -5.49
C VAL A 683 4.94 -15.46 -4.38
N PHE A 684 3.71 -15.13 -4.00
CA PHE A 684 2.93 -15.85 -3.00
C PHE A 684 2.04 -16.96 -3.59
N ASP A 685 2.04 -17.16 -4.91
CA ASP A 685 1.08 -18.05 -5.59
C ASP A 685 1.25 -19.54 -5.24
N GLY A 686 2.39 -19.92 -4.65
CA GLY A 686 2.71 -21.30 -4.29
C GLY A 686 2.07 -21.81 -3.00
N LEU A 687 1.40 -20.97 -2.20
CA LEU A 687 0.82 -21.36 -0.91
C LEU A 687 -0.28 -22.42 -1.05
N LYS A 688 -0.19 -23.51 -0.28
CA LYS A 688 -1.17 -24.61 -0.27
C LYS A 688 -1.88 -24.75 1.06
N TYR A 689 -1.12 -24.92 2.14
CA TYR A 689 -1.67 -25.15 3.48
C TYR A 689 -1.01 -24.23 4.49
N ILE A 690 -1.75 -23.97 5.57
CA ILE A 690 -1.31 -23.20 6.72
C ILE A 690 -1.73 -23.91 8.00
N ARG A 691 -1.01 -23.67 9.09
CA ARG A 691 -1.36 -24.18 10.42
C ARG A 691 -1.18 -23.09 11.46
N LEU A 692 -2.18 -22.89 12.32
CA LEU A 692 -2.07 -21.96 13.44
C LEU A 692 -1.15 -22.56 14.50
N THR A 693 -0.05 -21.88 14.83
CA THR A 693 0.92 -22.35 15.82
C THR A 693 0.43 -22.12 17.24
N GLY A 694 1.08 -22.73 18.24
CA GLY A 694 0.81 -22.43 19.66
C GLY A 694 1.08 -20.96 20.01
N LEU A 695 2.17 -20.39 19.48
CA LEU A 695 2.49 -18.97 19.61
C LEU A 695 1.43 -18.09 18.94
N GLY A 696 0.98 -18.45 17.73
CA GLY A 696 -0.10 -17.75 17.03
C GLY A 696 -1.41 -17.76 17.80
N ALA A 697 -1.79 -18.91 18.36
CA ALA A 697 -2.98 -19.03 19.21
C ALA A 697 -2.89 -18.14 20.45
N TYR A 698 -1.70 -18.03 21.06
CA TYR A 698 -1.46 -17.12 22.18
C TYR A 698 -1.57 -15.64 21.79
N ILE A 699 -0.88 -15.24 20.71
CA ILE A 699 -0.88 -13.86 20.18
C ILE A 699 -2.31 -13.39 19.85
N LEU A 700 -3.15 -14.29 19.33
CA LEU A 700 -4.54 -13.99 18.96
C LEU A 700 -5.53 -14.05 20.15
N GLY A 701 -5.06 -14.45 21.34
CA GLY A 701 -5.91 -14.69 22.50
C GLY A 701 -6.93 -15.80 22.27
N VAL A 702 -6.52 -16.87 21.59
CA VAL A 702 -7.23 -18.16 21.50
C VAL A 702 -6.76 -19.08 22.62
N ALA A 703 -5.46 -19.05 22.93
CA ALA A 703 -4.87 -19.63 24.13
C ALA A 703 -4.57 -18.52 25.14
N ASP A 704 -4.90 -18.76 26.42
CA ASP A 704 -4.68 -17.78 27.50
C ASP A 704 -3.21 -17.67 27.91
N ASP A 705 -2.46 -18.77 27.77
CA ASP A 705 -1.05 -18.86 28.14
C ASP A 705 -0.21 -19.48 27.02
N TYR A 706 1.03 -19.02 26.94
CA TYR A 706 2.07 -19.61 26.12
C TYR A 706 2.96 -20.45 27.03
N GLY A 707 2.53 -21.68 27.31
CA GLY A 707 3.17 -22.60 28.28
C GLY A 707 4.59 -23.08 27.93
N LYS A 708 5.21 -22.50 26.89
CA LYS A 708 6.65 -22.57 26.68
C LYS A 708 7.26 -21.30 27.25
N THR A 709 7.73 -21.36 28.48
CA THR A 709 8.72 -20.37 28.93
C THR A 709 9.90 -20.45 27.96
N PRO A 710 10.38 -19.35 27.36
CA PRO A 710 11.74 -19.36 26.85
C PRO A 710 12.60 -19.90 28.00
N ASP A 711 13.50 -20.84 27.73
CA ASP A 711 14.54 -21.20 28.69
C ASP A 711 15.34 -19.90 28.93
N GLU A 712 14.86 -19.06 29.84
CA GLU A 712 15.58 -17.92 30.40
C GLU A 712 16.57 -18.47 31.41
N GLU A 713 17.43 -19.39 30.97
CA GLU A 713 18.77 -19.38 31.53
C GLU A 713 19.44 -18.14 30.93
N VAL A 714 19.27 -16.99 31.60
CA VAL A 714 19.98 -15.76 31.27
C VAL A 714 21.46 -16.11 31.22
N ALA A 715 22.00 -16.28 30.02
CA ALA A 715 23.32 -16.83 29.91
C ALA A 715 24.30 -15.78 30.42
N LYS A 716 25.04 -16.14 31.46
CA LYS A 716 26.04 -15.27 32.03
C LYS A 716 27.28 -15.34 31.16
N ILE A 717 27.62 -14.21 30.55
CA ILE A 717 28.86 -14.06 29.82
C ILE A 717 29.98 -13.67 30.77
N THR A 718 31.09 -14.41 30.68
CA THR A 718 32.34 -14.07 31.34
C THR A 718 33.43 -13.94 30.28
N LEU A 719 34.12 -12.81 30.29
CA LEU A 719 35.29 -12.56 29.46
C LEU A 719 36.54 -12.91 30.26
N ASP A 720 37.42 -13.72 29.68
CA ASP A 720 38.72 -14.00 30.31
C ASP A 720 39.57 -12.72 30.37
N GLU A 721 40.26 -12.51 31.49
CA GLU A 721 41.05 -11.30 31.73
C GLU A 721 42.39 -11.28 30.96
N ASN A 722 42.89 -12.45 30.55
CA ASN A 722 44.21 -12.63 29.95
C ASN A 722 44.14 -13.19 28.52
N LEU A 723 43.08 -13.91 28.18
CA LEU A 723 42.89 -14.57 26.89
C LEU A 723 41.64 -14.04 26.18
N LEU A 724 41.65 -14.08 24.85
CA LEU A 724 40.47 -13.76 24.04
C LEU A 724 39.49 -14.95 23.99
N ILE A 725 39.02 -15.36 25.16
CA ILE A 725 38.06 -16.44 25.35
C ILE A 725 36.79 -15.90 26.01
N ILE A 726 35.64 -16.19 25.40
CA ILE A 726 34.33 -15.89 25.96
C ILE A 726 33.72 -17.17 26.49
N SER A 727 33.32 -17.17 27.75
CA SER A 727 32.59 -18.27 28.38
C SER A 727 31.13 -17.85 28.61
N MET A 728 30.22 -18.76 28.32
CA MET A 728 28.78 -18.57 28.43
C MET A 728 28.21 -19.64 29.37
N GLU A 729 27.77 -19.23 30.56
CA GLU A 729 27.11 -20.13 31.52
C GLU A 729 25.60 -20.04 31.34
N GLY A 730 24.94 -21.16 31.06
CA GLY A 730 23.51 -21.23 30.75
C GLY A 730 23.23 -21.26 29.24
N LYS A 731 21.96 -21.44 28.87
CA LYS A 731 21.51 -21.46 27.47
C LYS A 731 20.80 -20.17 27.06
N ASP A 732 21.51 -19.36 26.27
CA ASP A 732 20.90 -18.26 25.52
C ASP A 732 21.16 -18.48 24.01
N PRO A 733 20.12 -18.85 23.22
CA PRO A 733 20.24 -19.05 21.78
C PRO A 733 20.68 -17.80 21.00
N LEU A 734 20.29 -16.61 21.46
CA LEU A 734 20.65 -15.34 20.84
C LEU A 734 22.13 -15.04 21.08
N LEU A 735 22.58 -15.07 22.33
CA LEU A 735 24.00 -14.90 22.68
C LEU A 735 24.85 -15.98 22.03
N SER A 736 24.40 -17.22 21.98
CA SER A 736 25.09 -18.30 21.26
C SER A 736 25.32 -17.99 19.78
N LEU A 737 24.35 -17.34 19.13
CA LEU A 737 24.43 -16.92 17.73
C LEU A 737 25.37 -15.72 17.54
N VAL A 738 25.34 -14.76 18.48
CA VAL A 738 26.28 -13.63 18.52
C VAL A 738 27.72 -14.14 18.72
N LEU A 739 27.94 -15.05 19.67
CA LEU A 739 29.25 -15.62 19.97
C LEU A 739 29.84 -16.39 18.78
N LYS A 740 29.02 -17.17 18.05
CA LYS A 740 29.44 -17.84 16.79
C LYS A 740 29.87 -16.87 15.68
N LYS A 741 29.44 -15.61 15.73
CA LYS A 741 29.86 -14.57 14.77
C LYS A 741 31.14 -13.88 15.17
N LEU A 742 31.40 -13.80 16.48
CA LEU A 742 32.57 -13.13 17.05
C LEU A 742 33.78 -14.06 17.12
N GLY A 743 33.55 -15.36 17.34
CA GLY A 743 34.60 -16.33 17.59
C GLY A 743 34.27 -17.74 17.12
N ASP A 744 35.29 -18.59 17.04
CA ASP A 744 35.13 -20.02 16.77
C ASP A 744 34.81 -20.76 18.08
N LYS A 745 33.83 -21.68 18.02
CA LYS A 745 33.40 -22.48 19.16
C LYS A 745 34.47 -23.52 19.51
N ILE A 746 35.00 -23.50 20.74
CA ILE A 746 36.01 -24.48 21.22
C ILE A 746 35.34 -25.60 22.02
N SER A 747 34.32 -25.26 22.79
CA SER A 747 33.52 -26.20 23.60
C SER A 747 32.06 -25.75 23.61
N GLU A 748 31.17 -26.50 24.27
CA GLU A 748 29.72 -26.19 24.29
C GLU A 748 29.43 -24.75 24.73
N ASN A 749 30.23 -24.22 25.65
CA ASN A 749 30.05 -22.94 26.33
C ASN A 749 31.23 -21.97 26.19
N CYS A 750 32.29 -22.31 25.43
CA CYS A 750 33.45 -21.44 25.25
C CYS A 750 33.73 -21.15 23.77
N TYR A 751 34.06 -19.89 23.51
CA TYR A 751 34.36 -19.36 22.18
C TYR A 751 35.72 -18.67 22.18
N LYS A 752 36.57 -19.05 21.23
CA LYS A 752 37.85 -18.37 20.99
C LYS A 752 37.64 -17.23 20.03
N VAL A 753 38.16 -16.07 20.38
CA VAL A 753 38.25 -14.93 19.48
C VAL A 753 39.71 -14.72 19.09
N ASP A 754 39.94 -14.52 17.81
CA ASP A 754 41.20 -14.09 17.22
C ASP A 754 40.92 -13.26 15.96
N TYR A 755 41.95 -12.73 15.31
CA TYR A 755 41.74 -11.91 14.10
C TYR A 755 41.00 -12.66 12.99
N ASN A 756 41.28 -13.96 12.80
CA ASN A 756 40.67 -14.73 11.71
C ASN A 756 39.18 -14.97 11.97
N SER A 757 38.84 -15.39 13.19
CA SER A 757 37.45 -15.65 13.60
C SER A 757 36.64 -14.35 13.71
N PHE A 758 37.23 -13.29 14.24
CA PHE A 758 36.54 -12.00 14.38
C PHE A 758 36.36 -11.29 13.03
N LEU A 759 37.36 -11.29 12.15
CA LEU A 759 37.27 -10.71 10.80
C LEU A 759 36.60 -11.64 9.79
N LYS A 760 36.21 -12.85 10.21
CA LYS A 760 35.50 -13.80 9.36
C LYS A 760 34.27 -13.13 8.76
N THR A 761 34.15 -13.23 7.43
CA THR A 761 33.12 -12.61 6.58
C THR A 761 33.14 -11.07 6.46
N CYS A 762 34.07 -10.36 7.11
CA CYS A 762 34.22 -8.92 6.95
C CYS A 762 34.96 -8.60 5.65
N THR A 763 34.38 -7.73 4.84
CA THR A 763 34.91 -7.29 3.53
C THR A 763 35.11 -5.77 3.45
N THR A 764 34.55 -5.03 4.41
CA THR A 764 34.60 -3.57 4.47
C THR A 764 34.96 -3.08 5.88
N LYS A 765 35.45 -1.84 5.98
CA LYS A 765 35.75 -1.18 7.27
C LYS A 765 34.51 -1.11 8.15
N GLU A 766 33.38 -0.76 7.55
CA GLU A 766 32.10 -0.60 8.23
C GLU A 766 31.63 -1.92 8.86
N GLU A 767 31.87 -3.07 8.22
CA GLU A 767 31.53 -4.39 8.78
C GLU A 767 32.37 -4.74 10.02
N ILE A 768 33.63 -4.29 10.07
CA ILE A 768 34.50 -4.46 11.24
C ILE A 768 34.00 -3.60 12.39
N GLU A 769 33.73 -2.31 12.13
CA GLU A 769 33.16 -1.39 13.11
C GLU A 769 31.82 -1.89 13.67
N GLN A 770 30.98 -2.48 12.83
CA GLN A 770 29.71 -3.10 13.23
C GLN A 770 29.89 -4.31 14.14
N LYS A 771 30.86 -5.20 13.85
CA LYS A 771 31.16 -6.33 14.75
C LYS A 771 31.68 -5.86 16.10
N VAL A 772 32.50 -4.80 16.13
CA VAL A 772 32.97 -4.19 17.38
C VAL A 772 31.80 -3.57 18.17
N ALA A 773 30.90 -2.86 17.50
CA ALA A 773 29.70 -2.31 18.13
C ALA A 773 28.79 -3.42 18.68
N LEU A 774 28.58 -4.49 17.90
CA LEU A 774 27.83 -5.68 18.34
C LEU A 774 28.45 -6.31 19.60
N PHE A 775 29.78 -6.44 19.65
CA PHE A 775 30.47 -6.93 20.85
C PHE A 775 30.16 -6.02 22.05
N LYS A 776 30.30 -4.70 21.90
CA LYS A 776 30.07 -3.77 23.01
C LYS A 776 28.63 -3.75 23.51
N ASP A 777 27.68 -3.88 22.58
CA ASP A 777 26.24 -3.82 22.86
C ASP A 777 25.71 -5.12 23.47
N GLN A 778 26.17 -6.27 22.98
CA GLN A 778 25.59 -7.58 23.32
C GLN A 778 26.46 -8.44 24.26
N ILE A 779 27.75 -8.14 24.39
CA ILE A 779 28.69 -8.93 25.20
C ILE A 779 29.17 -8.14 26.42
N SER A 780 29.84 -7.01 26.21
CA SER A 780 30.26 -6.12 27.31
C SER A 780 30.65 -4.74 26.80
N ALA A 781 30.02 -3.70 27.36
CA ALA A 781 30.35 -2.31 27.08
C ALA A 781 31.73 -1.90 27.65
N ASP A 782 32.15 -2.54 28.74
CA ASP A 782 33.44 -2.32 29.41
C ASP A 782 34.18 -3.66 29.61
N PRO A 783 34.82 -4.20 28.57
CA PRO A 783 35.48 -5.49 28.64
C PRO A 783 36.88 -5.38 29.27
N PRO A 784 37.49 -6.51 29.72
CA PRO A 784 38.86 -6.49 30.27
C PRO A 784 39.89 -5.94 29.27
N ARG A 785 41.04 -5.49 29.79
CA ARG A 785 42.04 -4.75 29.00
C ARG A 785 42.53 -5.49 27.74
N VAL A 786 42.73 -6.81 27.82
CA VAL A 786 43.13 -7.63 26.65
C VAL A 786 42.13 -7.53 25.50
N TRP A 787 40.83 -7.43 25.81
CA TRP A 787 39.77 -7.25 24.81
C TRP A 787 39.73 -5.83 24.27
N GLN A 788 39.89 -4.82 25.14
CA GLN A 788 39.97 -3.43 24.70
C GLN A 788 41.13 -3.23 23.71
N ASP A 789 42.32 -3.72 24.08
CA ASP A 789 43.52 -3.66 23.25
C ASP A 789 43.29 -4.39 21.90
N PHE A 790 42.67 -5.58 21.91
CA PHE A 790 42.35 -6.31 20.69
C PHE A 790 41.37 -5.57 19.76
N LEU A 791 40.29 -5.02 20.31
CA LEU A 791 39.27 -4.29 19.54
C LEU A 791 39.83 -2.97 18.98
N ASP A 792 40.64 -2.25 19.76
CA ASP A 792 41.29 -1.02 19.32
C ASP A 792 42.35 -1.31 18.26
N GLU A 793 43.13 -2.39 18.40
CA GLU A 793 44.06 -2.82 17.37
C GLU A 793 43.37 -3.21 16.07
N LEU A 794 42.22 -3.89 16.13
CA LEU A 794 41.43 -4.24 14.94
C LEU A 794 41.06 -2.99 14.15
N LEU A 795 40.59 -1.94 14.84
CA LEU A 795 40.22 -0.66 14.23
C LEU A 795 41.46 0.11 13.74
N GLY A 796 42.58 0.03 14.46
CA GLY A 796 43.85 0.66 14.09
C GLY A 796 44.54 0.01 12.88
N LYS A 797 44.30 -1.28 12.66
CA LYS A 797 44.88 -2.06 11.55
C LYS A 797 44.01 -2.03 10.27
N VAL A 798 42.94 -1.24 10.23
CA VAL A 798 42.08 -1.13 9.04
C VAL A 798 42.79 -0.41 7.89
N ASN A 799 42.64 -0.94 6.67
CA ASN A 799 43.20 -0.39 5.43
C ASN A 799 44.73 -0.08 5.52
N PRO A 800 45.57 -1.05 5.91
CA PRO A 800 47.01 -0.80 6.08
C PRO A 800 47.72 -0.53 4.75
N LEU A 801 47.07 -0.85 3.63
CA LEU A 801 47.56 -0.64 2.28
C LEU A 801 46.64 0.34 1.55
N ILE A 802 47.22 1.42 1.03
CA ILE A 802 46.50 2.39 0.21
C ILE A 802 46.69 2.01 -1.25
N PRO A 803 45.63 1.64 -1.99
CA PRO A 803 45.75 1.38 -3.41
C PRO A 803 46.20 2.66 -4.11
N LYS A 804 47.36 2.60 -4.76
CA LYS A 804 47.81 3.64 -5.69
C LYS A 804 47.20 3.37 -7.07
N GLY A 805 46.99 4.45 -7.83
CA GLY A 805 46.37 4.39 -9.16
C GLY A 805 47.13 3.51 -10.16
N THR A 806 46.68 3.47 -11.41
CA THR A 806 47.26 2.62 -12.44
C THR A 806 48.75 2.91 -12.64
N MET A 807 49.59 2.01 -12.12
CA MET A 807 51.03 2.00 -12.33
C MET A 807 51.37 1.12 -13.52
N ILE A 808 52.26 1.60 -14.37
CA ILE A 808 52.82 0.83 -15.48
C ILE A 808 54.18 0.29 -15.04
N VAL A 809 54.34 -1.02 -15.13
CA VAL A 809 55.60 -1.70 -14.83
C VAL A 809 56.40 -1.80 -16.12
N TYR A 810 57.62 -1.28 -16.13
CA TYR A 810 58.60 -1.55 -17.19
C TYR A 810 59.76 -2.34 -16.62
N LYS A 811 60.21 -3.38 -17.32
CA LYS A 811 61.48 -4.04 -17.04
C LYS A 811 62.56 -3.39 -17.89
N LEU A 812 63.57 -2.84 -17.23
CA LEU A 812 64.73 -2.30 -17.94
C LEU A 812 65.52 -3.45 -18.55
N LYS A 813 66.02 -3.23 -19.77
CA LYS A 813 67.06 -4.09 -20.33
C LYS A 813 68.30 -3.98 -19.45
N PRO A 814 69.12 -5.04 -19.30
CA PRO A 814 70.30 -5.06 -18.45
C PRO A 814 71.47 -4.27 -19.06
N GLU A 815 71.23 -3.01 -19.42
CA GLU A 815 72.16 -2.10 -20.05
C GLU A 815 72.62 -1.06 -19.02
N LYS A 816 73.92 -1.04 -18.73
CA LYS A 816 74.49 -0.18 -17.66
C LYS A 816 74.16 1.30 -17.84
N GLU A 817 74.12 1.77 -19.09
CA GLU A 817 73.84 3.17 -19.42
C GLU A 817 72.39 3.54 -19.12
N LEU A 818 71.42 2.75 -19.59
CA LEU A 818 70.00 2.96 -19.31
C LEU A 818 69.68 2.91 -17.82
N ILE A 819 70.26 1.93 -17.11
CA ILE A 819 70.09 1.80 -15.65
C ILE A 819 70.67 3.04 -14.94
N SER A 820 71.86 3.50 -15.35
CA SER A 820 72.47 4.71 -14.79
C SER A 820 71.65 5.96 -15.10
N LEU A 821 71.09 6.08 -16.31
CA LEU A 821 70.23 7.19 -16.73
C LEU A 821 68.97 7.28 -15.87
N ILE A 822 68.23 6.16 -15.76
CA ILE A 822 67.03 6.08 -14.91
C ILE A 822 67.37 6.38 -13.44
N ALA A 823 68.56 5.95 -12.98
CA ALA A 823 68.96 6.14 -11.60
C ALA A 823 69.41 7.57 -11.27
N LYS A 824 69.95 8.34 -12.23
CA LYS A 824 70.63 9.63 -12.01
C LYS A 824 69.90 10.85 -12.59
N ASP A 825 69.10 10.71 -13.64
CA ASP A 825 68.42 11.85 -14.28
C ASP A 825 67.39 12.52 -13.36
N GLU A 826 67.55 13.83 -13.15
CA GLU A 826 66.72 14.63 -12.21
C GLU A 826 65.26 14.80 -12.65
N ILE A 827 64.94 14.53 -13.92
CA ILE A 827 63.57 14.59 -14.43
C ILE A 827 62.91 13.22 -14.31
N LEU A 828 63.59 12.14 -14.72
CA LEU A 828 63.07 10.78 -14.64
C LEU A 828 62.84 10.33 -13.21
N LYS A 829 63.74 10.66 -12.27
CA LYS A 829 63.57 10.34 -10.83
C LYS A 829 62.25 10.85 -10.23
N LYS A 830 61.67 11.92 -10.77
CA LYS A 830 60.39 12.50 -10.29
C LYS A 830 59.17 11.66 -10.66
N TYR A 831 59.29 10.84 -11.71
CA TYR A 831 58.17 10.09 -12.29
C TYR A 831 58.37 8.57 -12.26
N VAL A 832 59.59 8.12 -11.95
CA VAL A 832 59.98 6.71 -11.95
C VAL A 832 60.29 6.27 -10.52
N LEU A 833 59.53 5.30 -10.02
CA LEU A 833 59.87 4.56 -8.81
C LEU A 833 60.71 3.34 -9.19
N LYS A 834 61.86 3.18 -8.55
CA LYS A 834 62.76 2.04 -8.78
C LYS A 834 62.24 0.84 -7.98
N ALA A 835 62.09 -0.30 -8.64
CA ALA A 835 61.69 -1.56 -8.04
C ALA A 835 62.80 -2.61 -8.24
N GLU A 836 62.68 -3.74 -7.55
CA GLU A 836 63.66 -4.82 -7.64
C GLU A 836 63.70 -5.46 -9.05
N ASN A 837 64.77 -6.22 -9.32
CA ASN A 837 64.96 -6.95 -10.57
C ASN A 837 64.93 -6.06 -11.82
N TYR A 838 65.47 -4.84 -11.70
CA TYR A 838 65.51 -3.82 -12.77
C TYR A 838 64.12 -3.42 -13.29
N HIS A 839 63.09 -3.56 -12.46
CA HIS A 839 61.78 -3.00 -12.79
C HIS A 839 61.69 -1.55 -12.36
N ILE A 840 60.86 -0.82 -13.08
CA ILE A 840 60.45 0.52 -12.70
C ILE A 840 58.94 0.63 -12.74
N LEU A 841 58.39 1.42 -11.82
CA LEU A 841 56.98 1.76 -11.76
C LEU A 841 56.83 3.22 -12.17
N VAL A 842 55.93 3.46 -13.11
CA VAL A 842 55.60 4.80 -13.59
C VAL A 842 54.11 4.97 -13.49
N ASP A 843 53.65 6.06 -12.85
CA ASP A 843 52.22 6.37 -12.86
C ASP A 843 51.77 6.58 -14.31
N SER A 844 50.67 5.93 -14.71
CA SER A 844 50.12 6.00 -16.06
C SER A 844 49.95 7.45 -16.56
N ILE A 845 49.62 8.40 -15.67
CA ILE A 845 49.48 9.83 -16.02
C ILE A 845 50.82 10.50 -16.39
N HIS A 846 51.94 9.95 -15.93
CA HIS A 846 53.30 10.46 -16.17
C HIS A 846 54.05 9.69 -17.26
N ARG A 847 53.46 8.63 -17.82
CA ARG A 847 54.02 7.84 -18.93
C ARG A 847 54.52 8.70 -20.08
N SER A 848 53.73 9.69 -20.50
CA SER A 848 54.09 10.58 -21.63
C SER A 848 55.32 11.44 -21.31
N LYS A 849 55.49 11.86 -20.06
CA LYS A 849 56.64 12.65 -19.61
C LYS A 849 57.90 11.81 -19.55
N VAL A 850 57.81 10.59 -19.02
CA VAL A 850 58.92 9.63 -19.00
C VAL A 850 59.35 9.26 -20.41
N LYS A 851 58.39 8.93 -21.29
CA LYS A 851 58.66 8.64 -22.71
C LYS A 851 59.38 9.79 -23.40
N LYS A 852 58.84 11.02 -23.32
CA LYS A 852 59.48 12.21 -23.92
C LYS A 852 60.89 12.45 -23.39
N ARG A 853 61.13 12.22 -22.09
CA ARG A 853 62.46 12.40 -21.51
C ARG A 853 63.44 11.35 -22.01
N LEU A 854 63.01 10.09 -22.11
CA LEU A 854 63.80 8.99 -22.68
C LEU A 854 64.09 9.18 -24.17
N GLU A 855 63.12 9.69 -24.94
CA GLU A 855 63.30 10.05 -26.36
C GLU A 855 64.44 11.07 -26.53
N GLY A 856 64.55 12.04 -25.61
CA GLY A 856 65.65 13.01 -25.59
C GLY A 856 67.05 12.41 -25.37
N PHE A 857 67.12 11.14 -24.92
CA PHE A 857 68.37 10.38 -24.77
C PHE A 857 68.49 9.25 -25.80
N GLY A 858 67.63 9.23 -26.84
CA GLY A 858 67.67 8.21 -27.91
C GLY A 858 66.92 6.91 -27.59
N TYR A 859 66.20 6.84 -26.46
CA TYR A 859 65.40 5.66 -26.10
C TYR A 859 63.95 5.83 -26.52
N PHE A 860 63.40 4.86 -27.24
CA PHE A 860 62.01 4.87 -27.70
C PHE A 860 61.19 3.80 -26.98
N ILE A 861 59.98 4.16 -26.56
CA ILE A 861 58.99 3.25 -25.95
C ILE A 861 57.72 3.29 -26.79
N ASP A 862 57.23 2.14 -27.26
CA ASP A 862 56.03 2.07 -28.10
C ASP A 862 54.71 2.38 -27.33
N ARG A 863 53.63 2.69 -28.06
CA ARG A 863 52.27 2.83 -27.52
C ARG A 863 51.60 1.45 -27.36
N MET A 864 52.06 0.65 -26.39
CA MET A 864 51.19 -0.36 -25.78
C MET A 864 50.39 0.25 -24.63
#